data_AF-A0A813C268-F1
#
_entry.id   AF-A0A813C268-F1
#
_cell.length_a   1.000
_cell.length_b   1.000
_cell.length_c   1.000
_cell.angle_alpha   90.00
_cell.angle_beta   90.00
_cell.angle_gamma   90.00
#
_symmetry.space_group_name_H-M   'P 1'
#
loop_
_entity.id
_entity.type
_entity.pdbx_description
1 polymer ?
#
loop_
_entity_poly.entity_id
_entity_poly.type
_entity_poly.pdbx_seq_one_letter_code
_entity_poly.pdbx_strand_id
1 'polypeptide(L)'
;MLATLVSEPSVSSLTPAIDRSNLRVIEHLANWLDALGFDTELMPLPDAPHKANLVATLGSGEGGLVLAGHTDTVPFDETKWQTDPFTMTEKDNRLYGLGACDMKGFFPVALEAATTFIDKKLTAPLTIVATSDEESSMAGARYLVEGGKPKASYGIIGEPTGLMPVYAHKGIAFISIKLQGASGHSSNPDLGCNALDSMHKVMSDLIAFRQELANDHINPAFEVQVPTMNLGCMHAGDSPNRICSHAELQIDMRLLPGMDTNDTIKRLQERLQKAIAQCGTALTVTTQYPPVPPFESDLQGDLVQTLATHSGVAPGTVAFGTEGHFLQSLGMETVVWGPGSIDQAHQPNEYLARDQIGAAQAFEHVNLSNMVHDLALLHVLGVRLILVHGGRPQIELALPESFYHGHRRVTDELAMSTITAVNGQLRTRLEALFSTGLPNSPLHKVDIPVIAGNFITAQPMGILDGVDHLFTGSVRRVETRRIRNSLDGGALIIQSPVGYSPSGQVFNLPAEEVATEIAIALQADKLIFFDEVAHLRDEQGKRISTVTPGSLDQALATTDDANATRLRYLQQAVRRGVTKSHLVPFTDDGALLAELFTAEGIGTQVVEQQHKGVRAATREDVAGIVEVIRPLEESGALVRRERDRLEQEIDNFLVAELDGIVVGCCAVYPYGAQAELACVGVHENYQAGNGIGIPMADERPYSSIVVDGVEQAPSRAMLYPVGFTEEDFKKPQIGIASTWSMVTPCNMHINALADEAVKGADAAGAKAVLFNTITVSDGISMGTPGMRYSLASREVIADSIETVVGAQGFDGFVAIGGCDKNMPACGIAIARMNRPAVFVYGGTIMPGAERRDVVSVFEAVGQHAAGNLSDIKLKEIESTAIPGPGSCGGMYTANTMASAMEALGLSLPNSSAQNAISDAKKQDSYNAGAAVRNLIKLGLKPSDMLSREAFENAITVTIALEGSTNAVLHLLAIAHAAGIPLELDDFTRVGARVPVLADMRPAGVYSMSELIAIGGIQPLMKTLLNEGLLHGDCMTVTGKTLAENLAGVADYPSDQKIIRPMNNPIKKDSHLVILRGNLAPEGAVAKITGHEGLNFTGKARCFHGEEAGMAAIMDGTVQAGDVVIIRYEGPKGGPGMREMLSPTSAINGRGLSDDVALLTDGRFSGGSRGFVIGHVTPEAFEGGPIALVEDGDQITVDAEAKTVILHVDDATLEKRKSQWQRPAPYTTRGTLAKYAKLVTSASEGAVTDKYLD
;
A
#
# COMPACT_ATOMS: atom_id res chain seq x y z
N MET A 1 -9.94 -40.98 3.15
CA MET A 1 -10.73 -40.55 1.96
C MET A 1 -9.94 -40.72 0.67
N LEU A 2 -8.80 -40.03 0.47
CA LEU A 2 -8.08 -40.07 -0.81
C LEU A 2 -7.69 -41.47 -1.28
N ALA A 3 -7.15 -42.33 -0.40
CA ALA A 3 -6.81 -43.71 -0.75
C ALA A 3 -8.01 -44.52 -1.26
N THR A 4 -9.20 -44.27 -0.70
CA THR A 4 -10.45 -44.90 -1.15
C THR A 4 -10.82 -44.41 -2.55
N LEU A 5 -10.78 -43.09 -2.80
CA LEU A 5 -11.13 -42.53 -4.10
C LEU A 5 -10.16 -42.98 -5.21
N VAL A 6 -8.86 -43.06 -4.92
CA VAL A 6 -7.85 -43.57 -5.87
C VAL A 6 -8.03 -45.06 -6.14
N SER A 7 -8.47 -45.86 -5.16
CA SER A 7 -8.73 -47.28 -5.39
C SER A 7 -9.91 -47.57 -6.31
N GLU A 8 -10.78 -46.59 -6.55
CA GLU A 8 -11.94 -46.72 -7.43
C GLU A 8 -11.59 -46.25 -8.86
N PRO A 9 -11.56 -47.14 -9.86
CA PRO A 9 -11.25 -46.75 -11.23
C PRO A 9 -12.43 -46.03 -11.89
N SER A 10 -12.27 -44.75 -12.23
CA SER A 10 -13.29 -43.88 -12.83
C SER A 10 -12.80 -43.23 -14.12
N VAL A 11 -12.15 -43.98 -14.99
CA VAL A 11 -11.55 -43.46 -16.23
C VAL A 11 -12.61 -42.97 -17.21
N SER A 12 -12.49 -41.74 -17.70
CA SER A 12 -13.30 -41.27 -18.84
C SER A 12 -12.53 -41.40 -20.15
N SER A 13 -13.20 -41.95 -21.17
CA SER A 13 -12.59 -42.09 -22.48
C SER A 13 -13.62 -42.09 -23.60
N LEU A 14 -13.25 -41.48 -24.73
CA LEU A 14 -14.01 -41.60 -25.97
C LEU A 14 -13.96 -43.01 -26.57
N THR A 15 -13.08 -43.89 -26.05
CA THR A 15 -13.03 -45.30 -26.44
C THR A 15 -13.89 -46.13 -25.47
N PRO A 16 -15.07 -46.64 -25.91
CA PRO A 16 -16.01 -47.29 -24.99
C PRO A 16 -15.46 -48.53 -24.27
N ALA A 17 -14.42 -49.17 -24.81
CA ALA A 17 -13.81 -50.35 -24.21
C ALA A 17 -12.98 -50.06 -22.95
N ILE A 18 -12.55 -48.81 -22.76
CA ILE A 18 -11.70 -48.39 -21.62
C ILE A 18 -12.36 -47.30 -20.75
N ASP A 19 -13.51 -46.77 -21.19
CA ASP A 19 -14.37 -45.89 -20.39
C ASP A 19 -14.96 -46.66 -19.19
N ARG A 20 -14.97 -46.03 -18.01
CA ARG A 20 -15.38 -46.64 -16.74
C ARG A 20 -16.34 -45.73 -15.98
N SER A 21 -17.17 -46.35 -15.15
CA SER A 21 -18.14 -45.68 -14.29
C SER A 21 -17.46 -44.88 -13.17
N ASN A 22 -17.97 -43.69 -12.85
CA ASN A 22 -17.58 -42.92 -11.67
C ASN A 22 -18.49 -43.17 -10.45
N LEU A 23 -19.52 -44.02 -10.57
CA LEU A 23 -20.57 -44.18 -9.55
C LEU A 23 -20.01 -44.59 -8.18
N ARG A 24 -18.97 -45.42 -8.13
CA ARG A 24 -18.34 -45.80 -6.86
C ARG A 24 -17.71 -44.61 -6.13
N VAL A 25 -17.04 -43.74 -6.87
CA VAL A 25 -16.45 -42.50 -6.33
C VAL A 25 -17.56 -41.62 -5.77
N ILE A 26 -18.64 -41.45 -6.54
CA ILE A 26 -19.83 -40.68 -6.16
C ILE A 26 -20.54 -41.27 -4.93
N GLU A 27 -20.68 -42.59 -4.84
CA GLU A 27 -21.25 -43.30 -3.69
C GLU A 27 -20.44 -43.03 -2.41
N HIS A 28 -19.11 -43.08 -2.48
CA HIS A 28 -18.26 -42.78 -1.33
C HIS A 28 -18.42 -41.32 -0.89
N LEU A 29 -18.41 -40.37 -1.84
CA LEU A 29 -18.60 -38.95 -1.55
C LEU A 29 -19.98 -38.67 -0.94
N ALA A 30 -21.05 -39.22 -1.52
CA ALA A 30 -22.41 -39.08 -1.01
C ALA A 30 -22.52 -39.60 0.43
N ASN A 31 -22.01 -40.80 0.70
CA ASN A 31 -22.03 -41.39 2.05
C ASN A 31 -21.29 -40.52 3.07
N TRP A 32 -20.15 -39.93 2.70
CA TRP A 32 -19.41 -39.03 3.59
C TRP A 32 -20.17 -37.73 3.82
N LEU A 33 -20.71 -37.11 2.77
CA LEU A 33 -21.43 -35.85 2.86
C LEU A 33 -22.75 -35.96 3.62
N ASP A 34 -23.50 -37.05 3.42
CA ASP A 34 -24.70 -37.37 4.20
C ASP A 34 -24.37 -37.51 5.69
N ALA A 35 -23.25 -38.16 6.02
CA ALA A 35 -22.79 -38.29 7.40
C ALA A 35 -22.41 -36.94 8.05
N LEU A 36 -22.02 -35.95 7.23
CA LEU A 36 -21.74 -34.57 7.66
C LEU A 36 -22.99 -33.68 7.64
N GLY A 37 -24.17 -34.22 7.30
CA GLY A 37 -25.44 -33.50 7.33
C GLY A 37 -25.75 -32.66 6.08
N PHE A 38 -25.08 -32.91 4.96
CA PHE A 38 -25.43 -32.30 3.68
C PHE A 38 -26.72 -32.93 3.10
N ASP A 39 -27.51 -32.14 2.38
CA ASP A 39 -28.58 -32.63 1.51
C ASP A 39 -28.00 -33.02 0.16
N THR A 40 -27.95 -34.31 -0.12
CA THR A 40 -27.21 -34.89 -1.24
C THR A 40 -28.14 -35.33 -2.37
N GLU A 41 -27.89 -34.81 -3.57
CA GLU A 41 -28.56 -35.20 -4.80
C GLU A 41 -27.61 -35.90 -5.77
N LEU A 42 -28.00 -37.09 -6.25
CA LEU A 42 -27.34 -37.80 -7.33
C LEU A 42 -28.02 -37.51 -8.66
N MET A 43 -27.23 -37.15 -9.67
CA MET A 43 -27.71 -36.78 -11.00
C MET A 43 -27.09 -37.69 -12.08
N PRO A 44 -27.69 -38.86 -12.38
CA PRO A 44 -27.24 -39.72 -13.48
C PRO A 44 -27.29 -39.00 -14.83
N LEU A 45 -26.25 -39.18 -15.66
CA LEU A 45 -26.20 -38.58 -16.98
C LEU A 45 -27.21 -39.27 -17.94
N PRO A 46 -27.98 -38.51 -18.74
CA PRO A 46 -28.99 -39.07 -19.65
C PRO A 46 -28.42 -40.07 -20.66
N ASP A 47 -27.28 -39.75 -21.26
CA ASP A 47 -26.65 -40.54 -22.33
C ASP A 47 -25.60 -41.55 -21.83
N ALA A 48 -25.27 -41.49 -20.53
CA ALA A 48 -24.34 -42.40 -19.86
C ALA A 48 -24.81 -42.67 -18.43
N PRO A 49 -25.88 -43.45 -18.20
CA PRO A 49 -26.50 -43.63 -16.89
C PRO A 49 -25.61 -44.37 -15.86
N HIS A 50 -24.48 -44.90 -16.32
CA HIS A 50 -23.43 -45.46 -15.47
C HIS A 50 -22.43 -44.39 -15.00
N LYS A 51 -22.65 -43.11 -15.32
CA LYS A 51 -21.96 -41.94 -14.78
C LYS A 51 -22.98 -40.98 -14.17
N ALA A 52 -22.59 -40.28 -13.11
CA ALA A 52 -23.47 -39.32 -12.43
C ALA A 52 -22.68 -38.15 -11.85
N ASN A 53 -23.32 -36.98 -11.78
CA ASN A 53 -22.87 -35.89 -10.92
C ASN A 53 -23.41 -36.07 -9.49
N LEU A 54 -22.74 -35.44 -8.54
CA LEU A 54 -23.18 -35.25 -7.15
C LEU A 54 -23.36 -33.76 -6.88
N VAL A 55 -24.47 -33.36 -6.27
CA VAL A 55 -24.67 -32.01 -5.74
C VAL A 55 -25.09 -32.16 -4.28
N ALA A 56 -24.22 -31.78 -3.35
CA ALA A 56 -24.48 -31.87 -1.92
C ALA A 56 -24.47 -30.48 -1.29
N THR A 57 -25.53 -30.09 -0.58
CA THR A 57 -25.67 -28.74 -0.02
C THR A 57 -25.84 -28.73 1.50
N LEU A 58 -25.05 -27.92 2.19
CA LEU A 58 -25.17 -27.64 3.63
C LEU A 58 -25.68 -26.22 3.84
N GLY A 59 -26.79 -26.08 4.57
CA GLY A 59 -27.45 -24.79 4.81
C GLY A 59 -28.49 -24.43 3.76
N SER A 60 -29.05 -23.22 3.86
CA SER A 60 -30.13 -22.75 2.98
C SER A 60 -30.13 -21.23 2.90
N GLY A 61 -30.46 -20.65 1.74
CA GLY A 61 -30.57 -19.21 1.55
C GLY A 61 -30.21 -18.78 0.14
N GLU A 62 -30.08 -17.46 -0.07
CA GLU A 62 -29.53 -16.88 -1.31
C GLU A 62 -28.02 -16.65 -1.17
N GLY A 63 -27.33 -16.58 -2.31
CA GLY A 63 -25.87 -16.54 -2.37
C GLY A 63 -25.25 -17.91 -2.11
N GLY A 64 -24.05 -17.93 -1.53
CA GLY A 64 -23.35 -19.17 -1.18
C GLY A 64 -22.14 -19.47 -2.06
N LEU A 65 -21.49 -20.58 -1.74
CA LEU A 65 -20.22 -21.01 -2.32
C LEU A 65 -20.34 -22.45 -2.85
N VAL A 66 -19.92 -22.65 -4.09
CA VAL A 66 -19.75 -23.97 -4.70
C VAL A 66 -18.27 -24.36 -4.68
N LEU A 67 -17.98 -25.55 -4.17
CA LEU A 67 -16.69 -26.21 -4.31
C LEU A 67 -16.87 -27.36 -5.31
N ALA A 68 -16.33 -27.19 -6.51
CA ALA A 68 -16.51 -28.10 -7.63
C ALA A 68 -15.23 -28.89 -7.95
N GLY A 69 -15.41 -30.16 -8.30
CA GLY A 69 -14.35 -30.99 -8.83
C GLY A 69 -14.87 -32.15 -9.66
N HIS A 70 -14.03 -32.71 -10.52
CA HIS A 70 -14.38 -33.87 -11.33
C HIS A 70 -13.90 -35.17 -10.68
N THR A 71 -14.62 -36.26 -10.96
CA THR A 71 -14.44 -37.56 -10.30
C THR A 71 -13.76 -38.59 -11.17
N ASP A 72 -13.58 -38.28 -12.44
CA ASP A 72 -12.94 -39.13 -13.43
C ASP A 72 -11.43 -38.88 -13.55
N THR A 73 -10.77 -39.72 -14.35
CA THR A 73 -9.33 -39.62 -14.62
C THR A 73 -9.08 -39.98 -16.08
N VAL A 74 -7.94 -39.55 -16.63
CA VAL A 74 -7.48 -40.03 -17.94
C VAL A 74 -7.17 -41.55 -17.98
N PRO A 75 -7.14 -42.16 -19.19
CA PRO A 75 -6.55 -43.48 -19.40
C PRO A 75 -5.07 -43.53 -19.01
N PHE A 76 -4.61 -44.67 -18.50
CA PHE A 76 -3.23 -44.86 -18.04
C PHE A 76 -2.56 -46.09 -18.68
N ASP A 77 -1.23 -46.11 -18.68
CA ASP A 77 -0.41 -47.23 -19.14
C ASP A 77 0.33 -47.86 -17.95
N GLU A 78 -0.19 -48.98 -17.45
CA GLU A 78 0.33 -49.71 -16.29
C GLU A 78 1.84 -49.98 -16.39
N THR A 79 2.39 -50.17 -17.59
CA THR A 79 3.81 -50.50 -17.78
C THR A 79 4.77 -49.34 -17.49
N LYS A 80 4.26 -48.11 -17.45
CA LYS A 80 5.04 -46.89 -17.17
C LYS A 80 4.95 -46.45 -15.71
N TRP A 81 4.05 -47.06 -14.94
CA TRP A 81 3.91 -46.78 -13.52
C TRP A 81 4.91 -47.61 -12.71
N GLN A 82 5.56 -46.96 -11.75
CA GLN A 82 6.51 -47.56 -10.81
C GLN A 82 5.80 -48.05 -9.54
N THR A 83 4.59 -47.56 -9.30
CA THR A 83 3.68 -47.95 -8.22
C THR A 83 2.34 -48.35 -8.82
N ASP A 84 1.52 -49.13 -8.12
CA ASP A 84 0.18 -49.45 -8.63
C ASP A 84 -0.67 -48.17 -8.67
N PRO A 85 -1.18 -47.75 -9.85
CA PRO A 85 -1.95 -46.51 -10.00
C PRO A 85 -3.21 -46.45 -9.14
N PHE A 86 -3.78 -47.59 -8.74
CA PHE A 86 -4.98 -47.64 -7.89
C PHE A 86 -4.67 -47.89 -6.42
N THR A 87 -3.40 -48.05 -6.06
CA THR A 87 -2.97 -48.15 -4.67
C THR A 87 -2.26 -46.87 -4.27
N MET A 88 -2.90 -46.11 -3.38
CA MET A 88 -2.29 -44.90 -2.81
C MET A 88 -0.95 -45.24 -2.18
N THR A 89 0.13 -44.73 -2.76
CA THR A 89 1.48 -44.98 -2.31
C THR A 89 2.07 -43.69 -1.78
N GLU A 90 2.36 -43.65 -0.48
CA GLU A 90 3.05 -42.53 0.13
C GLU A 90 4.56 -42.75 0.06
N LYS A 91 5.27 -41.81 -0.57
CA LYS A 91 6.73 -41.84 -0.68
C LYS A 91 7.27 -40.42 -0.86
N ASP A 92 8.41 -40.10 -0.26
CA ASP A 92 9.12 -38.81 -0.47
C ASP A 92 8.23 -37.56 -0.31
N ASN A 93 7.37 -37.56 0.72
CA ASN A 93 6.38 -36.50 0.99
C ASN A 93 5.36 -36.27 -0.14
N ARG A 94 5.06 -37.31 -0.91
CA ARG A 94 4.12 -37.30 -2.04
C ARG A 94 3.16 -38.47 -1.93
N LEU A 95 1.93 -38.23 -2.35
CA LEU A 95 0.85 -39.20 -2.43
C LEU A 95 0.68 -39.59 -3.90
N TYR A 96 1.23 -40.74 -4.27
CA TYR A 96 1.18 -41.27 -5.63
C TYR A 96 -0.11 -42.06 -5.84
N GLY A 97 -0.75 -41.82 -6.98
CA GLY A 97 -1.97 -42.51 -7.38
C GLY A 97 -2.65 -41.82 -8.55
N LEU A 98 -3.34 -42.58 -9.39
CA LEU A 98 -4.09 -42.03 -10.52
C LEU A 98 -5.30 -41.24 -9.99
N GLY A 99 -5.33 -39.96 -10.31
CA GLY A 99 -6.30 -39.01 -9.78
C GLY A 99 -5.93 -38.42 -8.42
N ALA A 100 -4.72 -38.67 -7.92
CA ALA A 100 -4.25 -38.02 -6.70
C ALA A 100 -4.05 -36.51 -6.92
N CYS A 101 -3.57 -36.09 -8.09
CA CYS A 101 -3.41 -34.69 -8.48
C CYS A 101 -4.62 -34.18 -9.27
N ASP A 102 -5.09 -34.95 -10.26
CA ASP A 102 -6.16 -34.56 -11.18
C ASP A 102 -7.26 -35.66 -11.25
N MET A 103 -8.34 -35.58 -10.49
CA MET A 103 -8.67 -34.48 -9.56
C MET A 103 -9.24 -34.94 -8.22
N LYS A 104 -9.29 -36.25 -7.97
CA LYS A 104 -9.85 -36.82 -6.74
C LYS A 104 -9.17 -36.35 -5.45
N GLY A 105 -7.93 -35.86 -5.55
CA GLY A 105 -7.18 -35.20 -4.48
C GLY A 105 -7.91 -34.04 -3.81
N PHE A 106 -8.73 -33.31 -4.55
CA PHE A 106 -9.44 -32.13 -4.06
C PHE A 106 -10.56 -32.46 -3.08
N PHE A 107 -11.36 -33.51 -3.34
CA PHE A 107 -12.55 -33.78 -2.51
C PHE A 107 -12.22 -34.02 -1.02
N PRO A 108 -11.21 -34.83 -0.65
CA PRO A 108 -10.81 -34.95 0.75
C PRO A 108 -10.48 -33.61 1.41
N VAL A 109 -9.87 -32.67 0.68
CA VAL A 109 -9.55 -31.32 1.19
C VAL A 109 -10.84 -30.51 1.39
N ALA A 110 -11.73 -30.50 0.40
CA ALA A 110 -13.01 -29.79 0.47
C ALA A 110 -13.92 -30.33 1.58
N LEU A 111 -14.00 -31.65 1.74
CA LEU A 111 -14.79 -32.30 2.80
C LEU A 111 -14.21 -32.00 4.17
N GLU A 112 -12.88 -32.05 4.34
CA GLU A 112 -12.24 -31.71 5.61
C GLU A 112 -12.50 -30.26 6.00
N ALA A 113 -12.37 -29.32 5.05
CA ALA A 113 -12.68 -27.90 5.28
C ALA A 113 -14.15 -27.69 5.68
N ALA A 114 -15.07 -28.41 5.05
CA ALA A 114 -16.50 -28.35 5.35
C ALA A 114 -16.85 -28.79 6.78
N THR A 115 -16.03 -29.64 7.42
CA THR A 115 -16.30 -30.11 8.79
C THR A 115 -16.39 -28.98 9.82
N THR A 116 -15.69 -27.87 9.58
CA THR A 116 -15.67 -26.68 10.45
C THR A 116 -17.01 -25.91 10.50
N PHE A 117 -17.98 -26.31 9.66
CA PHE A 117 -19.27 -25.65 9.52
C PHE A 117 -20.48 -26.54 9.88
N ILE A 118 -20.28 -27.81 10.23
CA ILE A 118 -21.37 -28.79 10.44
C ILE A 118 -22.35 -28.36 11.55
N ASP A 119 -21.85 -27.79 12.65
CA ASP A 119 -22.68 -27.34 13.77
C ASP A 119 -23.20 -25.90 13.61
N LYS A 120 -22.90 -25.25 12.48
CA LYS A 120 -23.24 -23.84 12.25
C LYS A 120 -24.47 -23.72 11.37
N LYS A 121 -25.35 -22.79 11.73
CA LYS A 121 -26.51 -22.44 10.88
C LYS A 121 -26.07 -21.47 9.78
N LEU A 122 -25.77 -22.01 8.60
CA LEU A 122 -25.36 -21.22 7.43
C LEU A 122 -26.58 -20.57 6.76
N THR A 123 -26.55 -19.23 6.64
CA THR A 123 -27.58 -18.44 5.93
C THR A 123 -27.28 -18.27 4.44
N ALA A 124 -26.07 -18.61 4.00
CA ALA A 124 -25.67 -18.77 2.61
C ALA A 124 -25.13 -20.19 2.46
N PRO A 125 -25.63 -20.98 1.49
CA PRO A 125 -25.31 -22.41 1.41
C PRO A 125 -23.85 -22.67 1.00
N LEU A 126 -23.29 -23.75 1.54
CA LEU A 126 -22.05 -24.37 1.03
C LEU A 126 -22.43 -25.61 0.22
N THR A 127 -22.06 -25.65 -1.06
CA THR A 127 -22.39 -26.77 -1.95
C THR A 127 -21.11 -27.42 -2.46
N ILE A 128 -21.02 -28.74 -2.34
CA ILE A 128 -19.97 -29.56 -2.96
C ILE A 128 -20.55 -30.19 -4.23
N VAL A 129 -19.89 -29.96 -5.36
CA VAL A 129 -20.26 -30.52 -6.66
C VAL A 129 -19.17 -31.48 -7.12
N ALA A 130 -19.56 -32.71 -7.42
CA ALA A 130 -18.68 -33.70 -8.02
C ALA A 130 -19.18 -34.00 -9.43
N THR A 131 -18.45 -33.56 -10.45
CA THR A 131 -18.82 -33.72 -11.86
C THR A 131 -18.23 -35.00 -12.45
N SER A 132 -18.83 -35.44 -13.55
CA SER A 132 -18.39 -36.63 -14.28
C SER A 132 -18.09 -36.30 -15.73
N ASP A 133 -17.15 -37.04 -16.32
CA ASP A 133 -16.81 -36.98 -17.74
C ASP A 133 -16.15 -35.67 -18.17
N GLU A 134 -15.40 -35.03 -17.26
CA GLU A 134 -14.61 -33.82 -17.50
C GLU A 134 -13.50 -34.11 -18.53
N GLU A 135 -12.78 -35.22 -18.33
CA GLU A 135 -11.58 -35.63 -19.08
C GLU A 135 -11.88 -36.01 -20.55
N SER A 136 -13.15 -35.94 -20.96
CA SER A 136 -13.58 -36.23 -22.32
C SER A 136 -14.50 -35.16 -22.91
N SER A 137 -15.77 -35.09 -22.49
CA SER A 137 -16.79 -34.27 -23.17
C SER A 137 -17.38 -33.15 -22.30
N MET A 138 -17.04 -33.14 -21.02
CA MET A 138 -17.61 -32.30 -19.97
C MET A 138 -19.12 -32.50 -19.83
N ALA A 139 -19.61 -33.72 -20.06
CA ALA A 139 -21.04 -34.02 -20.02
C ALA A 139 -21.66 -33.69 -18.65
N GLY A 140 -20.91 -33.91 -17.56
CA GLY A 140 -21.31 -33.52 -16.21
C GLY A 140 -21.58 -32.02 -16.06
N ALA A 141 -20.59 -31.19 -16.40
CA ALA A 141 -20.71 -29.73 -16.35
C ALA A 141 -21.89 -29.21 -17.17
N ARG A 142 -22.05 -29.74 -18.40
CA ARG A 142 -23.13 -29.37 -19.32
C ARG A 142 -24.50 -29.71 -18.74
N TYR A 143 -24.63 -30.89 -18.14
CA TYR A 143 -25.89 -31.32 -17.52
C TYR A 143 -26.27 -30.46 -16.31
N LEU A 144 -25.29 -29.92 -15.56
CA LEU A 144 -25.55 -28.94 -14.50
C LEU A 144 -26.12 -27.63 -15.05
N VAL A 145 -25.55 -27.13 -16.15
CA VAL A 145 -26.04 -25.92 -16.83
C VAL A 145 -27.45 -26.12 -17.39
N GLU A 146 -27.71 -27.25 -18.06
CA GLU A 146 -29.05 -27.61 -18.54
C GLU A 146 -30.07 -27.70 -17.40
N GLY A 147 -29.65 -28.21 -16.24
CA GLY A 147 -30.46 -28.29 -15.03
C GLY A 147 -30.60 -26.96 -14.27
N GLY A 148 -29.81 -25.94 -14.60
CA GLY A 148 -29.80 -24.64 -13.93
C GLY A 148 -29.42 -24.70 -12.44
N LYS A 149 -28.58 -25.67 -12.05
CA LYS A 149 -28.21 -25.92 -10.64
C LYS A 149 -26.76 -26.43 -10.51
N PRO A 150 -26.06 -26.16 -9.38
CA PRO A 150 -26.55 -25.43 -8.20
C PRO A 150 -26.63 -23.92 -8.43
N LYS A 151 -27.30 -23.21 -7.52
CA LYS A 151 -27.34 -21.74 -7.50
C LYS A 151 -26.44 -21.24 -6.38
N ALA A 152 -25.50 -20.36 -6.71
CA ALA A 152 -24.58 -19.76 -5.75
C ALA A 152 -24.09 -18.41 -6.28
N SER A 153 -23.43 -17.62 -5.42
CA SER A 153 -22.74 -16.39 -5.83
C SER A 153 -21.32 -16.68 -6.31
N TYR A 154 -20.68 -17.69 -5.72
CA TYR A 154 -19.27 -17.97 -5.88
C TYR A 154 -19.03 -19.45 -6.23
N GLY A 155 -18.06 -19.73 -7.09
CA GLY A 155 -17.64 -21.08 -7.48
C GLY A 155 -16.12 -21.23 -7.47
N ILE A 156 -15.62 -22.25 -6.79
CA ILE A 156 -14.21 -22.65 -6.81
C ILE A 156 -14.11 -24.02 -7.47
N ILE A 157 -13.26 -24.13 -8.49
CA ILE A 157 -12.94 -25.40 -9.15
C ILE A 157 -11.57 -25.87 -8.67
N GLY A 158 -11.49 -27.04 -8.08
CA GLY A 158 -10.29 -27.54 -7.41
C GLY A 158 -9.16 -28.07 -8.31
N GLU A 159 -9.07 -27.63 -9.57
CA GLU A 159 -8.02 -28.09 -10.50
C GLU A 159 -6.60 -27.84 -9.95
N PRO A 160 -5.60 -28.64 -10.38
CA PRO A 160 -4.25 -28.57 -9.86
C PRO A 160 -3.47 -27.33 -10.35
N THR A 161 -3.72 -26.18 -9.71
CA THR A 161 -3.08 -24.89 -10.02
C THR A 161 -1.87 -24.57 -9.15
N GLY A 162 -1.45 -25.50 -8.30
CA GLY A 162 -0.40 -25.28 -7.30
C GLY A 162 -0.82 -24.27 -6.23
N LEU A 163 -2.12 -24.19 -5.96
CA LEU A 163 -2.74 -23.17 -5.11
C LEU A 163 -2.63 -21.72 -5.63
N MET A 164 -2.28 -21.52 -6.92
CA MET A 164 -2.41 -20.23 -7.59
C MET A 164 -3.88 -19.97 -7.95
N PRO A 165 -4.50 -18.84 -7.54
CA PRO A 165 -5.84 -18.50 -7.97
C PRO A 165 -5.84 -18.18 -9.47
N VAL A 166 -6.65 -18.89 -10.26
CA VAL A 166 -6.72 -18.72 -11.70
C VAL A 166 -8.07 -18.12 -12.08
N TYR A 167 -8.04 -16.89 -12.60
CA TYR A 167 -9.24 -16.14 -12.94
C TYR A 167 -9.64 -16.25 -14.42
N ALA A 168 -8.75 -16.76 -15.28
CA ALA A 168 -9.06 -16.97 -16.70
C ALA A 168 -8.33 -18.18 -17.27
N HIS A 169 -8.98 -18.88 -18.20
CA HIS A 169 -8.38 -19.97 -18.96
C HIS A 169 -8.74 -19.96 -20.44
N LYS A 170 -7.92 -20.60 -21.27
CA LYS A 170 -8.21 -20.72 -22.71
C LYS A 170 -9.30 -21.76 -22.99
N GLY A 171 -10.08 -21.54 -24.04
CA GLY A 171 -10.99 -22.55 -24.57
C GLY A 171 -10.23 -23.64 -25.31
N ILE A 172 -10.85 -24.80 -25.54
CA ILE A 172 -10.26 -25.95 -26.21
C ILE A 172 -11.20 -26.51 -27.28
N ALA A 173 -10.67 -26.73 -28.49
CA ALA A 173 -11.36 -27.42 -29.56
C ALA A 173 -10.43 -28.36 -30.32
N PHE A 174 -10.73 -29.67 -30.30
CA PHE A 174 -10.06 -30.67 -31.11
C PHE A 174 -10.86 -30.96 -32.37
N ILE A 175 -10.29 -30.67 -33.53
CA ILE A 175 -10.98 -30.67 -34.82
C ILE A 175 -10.32 -31.68 -35.76
N SER A 176 -11.11 -32.58 -36.33
CA SER A 176 -10.72 -33.47 -37.41
C SER A 176 -11.21 -32.93 -38.76
N ILE A 177 -10.28 -32.82 -39.71
CA ILE A 177 -10.48 -32.33 -41.06
C ILE A 177 -10.20 -33.48 -42.02
N LYS A 178 -11.25 -34.04 -42.62
CA LYS A 178 -11.18 -35.19 -43.51
C LYS A 178 -11.43 -34.78 -44.95
N LEU A 179 -10.57 -35.25 -45.85
CA LEU A 179 -10.68 -35.08 -47.29
C LEU A 179 -10.83 -36.44 -47.97
N GLN A 180 -11.87 -36.57 -48.78
CA GLN A 180 -12.14 -37.75 -49.59
C GLN A 180 -11.99 -37.41 -51.08
N GLY A 181 -10.99 -38.02 -51.72
CA GLY A 181 -10.75 -37.99 -53.17
C GLY A 181 -11.04 -39.34 -53.83
N ALA A 182 -10.38 -39.60 -54.96
CA ALA A 182 -10.58 -40.80 -55.78
C ALA A 182 -9.24 -41.47 -56.11
N SER A 183 -9.14 -42.78 -55.91
CA SER A 183 -7.91 -43.54 -56.22
C SER A 183 -7.75 -43.77 -57.71
N GLY A 184 -6.50 -43.73 -58.17
CA GLY A 184 -6.08 -44.09 -59.53
C GLY A 184 -4.64 -44.59 -59.55
N HIS A 185 -4.16 -45.09 -60.70
CA HIS A 185 -2.76 -45.50 -60.85
C HIS A 185 -1.87 -44.25 -60.94
N SER A 186 -0.81 -44.15 -60.12
CA SER A 186 0.05 -42.96 -60.02
C SER A 186 0.68 -42.50 -61.35
N SER A 187 0.87 -43.41 -62.31
CA SER A 187 1.41 -43.08 -63.65
C SER A 187 0.44 -42.35 -64.57
N ASN A 188 -0.84 -42.20 -64.18
CA ASN A 188 -1.83 -41.41 -64.93
C ASN A 188 -2.68 -40.58 -63.95
N PRO A 189 -2.31 -39.32 -63.68
CA PRO A 189 -2.98 -38.43 -62.73
C PRO A 189 -4.47 -38.18 -63.03
N ASP A 190 -4.90 -38.28 -64.29
CA ASP A 190 -6.28 -38.03 -64.71
C ASP A 190 -7.26 -39.12 -64.24
N LEU A 191 -6.77 -40.24 -63.69
CA LEU A 191 -7.59 -41.36 -63.22
C LEU A 191 -8.06 -41.22 -61.76
N GLY A 192 -7.74 -40.13 -61.06
CA GLY A 192 -8.12 -39.94 -59.66
C GLY A 192 -8.09 -38.48 -59.21
N CYS A 193 -8.42 -38.24 -57.94
CA CYS A 193 -8.35 -36.93 -57.30
C CYS A 193 -7.55 -37.09 -56.01
N ASN A 194 -6.36 -36.49 -55.97
CA ASN A 194 -5.41 -36.68 -54.89
C ASN A 194 -5.82 -35.89 -53.65
N ALA A 195 -6.14 -36.60 -52.56
CA ALA A 195 -6.48 -35.99 -51.28
C ALA A 195 -5.32 -35.20 -50.66
N LEU A 196 -4.06 -35.60 -50.93
CA LEU A 196 -2.88 -34.88 -50.42
C LEU A 196 -2.70 -33.51 -51.07
N ASP A 197 -3.00 -33.37 -52.36
CA ASP A 197 -2.92 -32.08 -53.06
C ASP A 197 -3.96 -31.09 -52.52
N SER A 198 -5.13 -31.60 -52.15
CA SER A 198 -6.18 -30.83 -51.47
C SER A 198 -5.77 -30.48 -50.04
N MET A 199 -5.16 -31.42 -49.32
CA MET A 199 -4.69 -31.22 -47.95
C MET A 199 -3.59 -30.15 -47.89
N HIS A 200 -2.71 -30.08 -48.89
CA HIS A 200 -1.72 -29.02 -49.01
C HIS A 200 -2.36 -27.62 -49.01
N LYS A 201 -3.49 -27.44 -49.72
CA LYS A 201 -4.23 -26.16 -49.71
C LYS A 201 -4.90 -25.90 -48.37
N VAL A 202 -5.47 -26.92 -47.74
CA VAL A 202 -6.06 -26.84 -46.39
C VAL A 202 -5.00 -26.42 -45.37
N MET A 203 -3.84 -27.06 -45.34
CA MET A 203 -2.76 -26.72 -44.40
C MET A 203 -2.24 -25.29 -44.63
N SER A 204 -2.11 -24.87 -45.89
CA SER A 204 -1.70 -23.50 -46.23
C SER A 204 -2.68 -22.47 -45.69
N ASP A 205 -3.99 -22.72 -45.85
CA ASP A 205 -5.05 -21.82 -45.40
C ASP A 205 -5.23 -21.85 -43.87
N LEU A 206 -5.03 -23.00 -43.21
CA LEU A 206 -4.98 -23.12 -41.75
C LEU A 206 -3.84 -22.29 -41.14
N ILE A 207 -2.65 -22.31 -41.75
CA ILE A 207 -1.51 -21.50 -41.29
C ILE A 207 -1.83 -20.00 -41.42
N ALA A 208 -2.49 -19.60 -42.51
CA ALA A 208 -2.95 -18.22 -42.68
C ALA A 208 -4.01 -17.84 -41.63
N PHE A 209 -5.01 -18.70 -41.42
CA PHE A 209 -6.06 -18.47 -40.43
C PHE A 209 -5.51 -18.40 -38.99
N ARG A 210 -4.53 -19.23 -38.64
CA ARG A 210 -3.81 -19.13 -37.37
C ARG A 210 -3.13 -17.78 -37.19
N GLN A 211 -2.50 -17.25 -38.24
CA GLN A 211 -1.86 -15.93 -38.17
C GLN A 211 -2.88 -14.81 -38.03
N GLU A 212 -4.01 -14.89 -38.72
CA GLU A 212 -5.13 -13.95 -38.58
C GLU A 212 -5.67 -13.95 -37.15
N LEU A 213 -5.98 -15.13 -36.59
CA LEU A 213 -6.45 -15.24 -35.21
C LEU A 213 -5.45 -14.65 -34.20
N ALA A 214 -4.14 -14.86 -34.42
CA ALA A 214 -3.10 -14.31 -33.57
C ALA A 214 -2.92 -12.79 -33.71
N ASN A 215 -3.27 -12.21 -34.86
CA ASN A 215 -3.21 -10.76 -35.08
C ASN A 215 -4.46 -10.06 -34.55
N ASP A 216 -5.63 -10.69 -34.69
CA ASP A 216 -6.94 -10.10 -34.37
C ASP A 216 -7.27 -10.19 -32.88
N HIS A 217 -6.69 -11.17 -32.17
CA HIS A 217 -7.00 -11.44 -30.77
C HIS A 217 -5.72 -11.53 -29.93
N ILE A 218 -5.52 -10.55 -29.06
CA ILE A 218 -4.39 -10.49 -28.13
C ILE A 218 -4.93 -10.22 -26.73
N ASN A 219 -4.62 -11.10 -25.78
CA ASN A 219 -4.88 -10.89 -24.36
C ASN A 219 -3.54 -10.93 -23.59
N PRO A 220 -3.04 -9.78 -23.10
CA PRO A 220 -1.78 -9.68 -22.36
C PRO A 220 -1.73 -10.50 -21.06
N ALA A 221 -2.87 -10.92 -20.52
CA ALA A 221 -2.96 -11.67 -19.28
C ALA A 221 -2.42 -13.11 -19.38
N PHE A 222 -2.32 -13.66 -20.59
CA PHE A 222 -1.79 -15.01 -20.84
C PHE A 222 -0.32 -14.97 -21.22
N GLU A 223 0.48 -15.93 -20.76
CA GLU A 223 1.88 -16.08 -21.17
C GLU A 223 1.99 -16.19 -22.71
N VAL A 224 1.15 -17.04 -23.30
CA VAL A 224 0.92 -17.03 -24.75
C VAL A 224 -0.28 -16.15 -25.03
N GLN A 225 -0.02 -14.89 -25.37
CA GLN A 225 -1.04 -13.82 -25.46
C GLN A 225 -2.03 -13.95 -26.63
N VAL A 226 -1.89 -14.98 -27.48
CA VAL A 226 -2.69 -15.18 -28.69
C VAL A 226 -3.43 -16.53 -28.68
N PRO A 227 -4.50 -16.71 -29.47
CA PRO A 227 -5.05 -18.03 -29.75
C PRO A 227 -4.00 -18.91 -30.42
N THR A 228 -3.95 -20.19 -30.05
CA THR A 228 -2.99 -21.13 -30.64
C THR A 228 -3.72 -22.17 -31.48
N MET A 229 -3.05 -22.62 -32.54
CA MET A 229 -3.53 -23.71 -33.39
C MET A 229 -2.35 -24.62 -33.75
N ASN A 230 -2.43 -25.87 -33.30
CA ASN A 230 -1.45 -26.91 -33.55
C ASN A 230 -1.98 -27.90 -34.58
N LEU A 231 -1.20 -28.18 -35.63
CA LEU A 231 -1.51 -29.21 -36.63
C LEU A 231 -0.85 -30.52 -36.15
N GLY A 232 -1.59 -31.30 -35.36
CA GLY A 232 -1.01 -32.34 -34.51
C GLY A 232 -0.78 -33.69 -35.19
N CYS A 233 -1.71 -34.16 -36.03
CA CYS A 233 -1.62 -35.50 -36.64
C CYS A 233 -2.13 -35.50 -38.08
N MET A 234 -1.42 -36.18 -38.99
CA MET A 234 -1.84 -36.38 -40.38
C MET A 234 -1.82 -37.87 -40.75
N HIS A 235 -2.94 -38.37 -41.25
CA HIS A 235 -3.10 -39.75 -41.71
C HIS A 235 -3.54 -39.74 -43.17
N ALA A 236 -2.74 -40.31 -44.08
CA ALA A 236 -3.06 -40.30 -45.51
C ALA A 236 -2.33 -41.40 -46.30
N GLY A 237 -3.01 -41.90 -47.34
CA GLY A 237 -2.45 -42.84 -48.31
C GLY A 237 -2.27 -44.26 -47.78
N ASP A 238 -2.14 -45.21 -48.71
CA ASP A 238 -1.97 -46.63 -48.43
C ASP A 238 -0.79 -47.26 -49.20
N SER A 239 -0.41 -46.69 -50.35
CA SER A 239 0.74 -47.14 -51.15
C SER A 239 1.26 -46.03 -52.09
N PRO A 240 2.59 -45.90 -52.29
CA PRO A 240 3.17 -44.83 -53.10
C PRO A 240 2.85 -44.90 -54.61
N ASN A 241 2.44 -46.07 -55.12
CA ASN A 241 2.10 -46.24 -56.54
C ASN A 241 0.61 -45.95 -56.87
N ARG A 242 -0.16 -45.45 -55.89
CA ARG A 242 -1.58 -45.08 -56.06
C ARG A 242 -1.79 -43.60 -55.77
N ILE A 243 -2.74 -42.98 -56.48
CA ILE A 243 -3.24 -41.66 -56.12
C ILE A 243 -3.99 -41.77 -54.78
N CYS A 244 -3.59 -40.95 -53.81
CA CYS A 244 -4.13 -40.96 -52.47
C CYS A 244 -5.60 -40.51 -52.47
N SER A 245 -6.51 -41.38 -52.04
CA SER A 245 -7.96 -41.09 -52.01
C SER A 245 -8.46 -40.55 -50.67
N HIS A 246 -7.66 -40.56 -49.61
CA HIS A 246 -8.07 -40.12 -48.29
C HIS A 246 -6.93 -39.44 -47.54
N ALA A 247 -7.23 -38.30 -46.91
CA ALA A 247 -6.34 -37.64 -45.97
C ALA A 247 -7.15 -37.08 -44.78
N GLU A 248 -6.66 -37.28 -43.57
CA GLU A 248 -7.20 -36.70 -42.33
C GLU A 248 -6.11 -35.88 -41.64
N LEU A 249 -6.45 -34.66 -41.24
CA LEU A 249 -5.63 -33.80 -40.40
C LEU A 249 -6.39 -33.50 -39.10
N GLN A 250 -5.76 -33.74 -37.97
CA GLN A 250 -6.30 -33.43 -36.65
C GLN A 250 -5.56 -32.24 -36.06
N ILE A 251 -6.30 -31.25 -35.59
CA ILE A 251 -5.77 -30.00 -35.04
C ILE A 251 -6.30 -29.75 -33.62
N ASP A 252 -5.48 -29.10 -32.80
CA ASP A 252 -5.85 -28.56 -31.49
C ASP A 252 -5.88 -27.03 -31.59
N MET A 253 -6.99 -26.42 -31.18
CA MET A 253 -7.17 -24.97 -31.17
C MET A 253 -7.49 -24.47 -29.76
N ARG A 254 -6.70 -23.51 -29.28
CA ARG A 254 -6.91 -22.86 -27.97
C ARG A 254 -7.34 -21.41 -28.17
N LEU A 255 -8.53 -21.06 -27.69
CA LEU A 255 -9.14 -19.74 -27.89
C LEU A 255 -9.03 -18.87 -26.63
N LEU A 256 -8.97 -17.56 -26.79
CA LEU A 256 -8.91 -16.60 -25.68
C LEU A 256 -10.31 -16.20 -25.21
N PRO A 257 -10.45 -15.73 -23.95
CA PRO A 257 -11.66 -15.04 -23.50
C PRO A 257 -12.11 -13.94 -24.48
N GLY A 258 -13.43 -13.83 -24.66
CA GLY A 258 -14.04 -12.93 -25.66
C GLY A 258 -14.23 -13.53 -27.06
N MET A 259 -13.73 -14.75 -27.32
CA MET A 259 -13.98 -15.47 -28.57
C MET A 259 -15.11 -16.49 -28.43
N ASP A 260 -16.05 -16.50 -29.38
CA ASP A 260 -17.05 -17.57 -29.47
C ASP A 260 -16.48 -18.79 -30.20
N THR A 261 -16.46 -19.93 -29.53
CA THR A 261 -15.85 -21.15 -30.05
C THR A 261 -16.61 -21.73 -31.25
N ASN A 262 -17.94 -21.70 -31.22
CA ASN A 262 -18.76 -22.29 -32.29
C ASN A 262 -18.67 -21.45 -33.57
N ASP A 263 -18.73 -20.12 -33.43
CA ASP A 263 -18.57 -19.18 -34.55
C ASP A 263 -17.17 -19.28 -35.16
N THR A 264 -16.14 -19.47 -34.34
CA THR A 264 -14.76 -19.65 -34.83
C THR A 264 -14.62 -20.94 -35.64
N ILE A 265 -15.20 -22.05 -35.16
CA ILE A 265 -15.21 -23.33 -35.89
C ILE A 265 -16.01 -23.22 -37.19
N LYS A 266 -17.14 -22.52 -37.17
CA LYS A 266 -17.95 -22.26 -38.38
C LYS A 266 -17.17 -21.46 -39.42
N ARG A 267 -16.49 -20.38 -38.99
CA ARG A 267 -15.61 -19.58 -39.86
C ARG A 267 -14.50 -20.43 -40.48
N LEU A 268 -13.89 -21.32 -39.69
CA LEU A 268 -12.90 -22.26 -40.18
C LEU A 268 -13.49 -23.17 -41.28
N GLN A 269 -14.63 -23.79 -41.02
CA GLN A 269 -15.27 -24.71 -41.97
C GLN A 269 -15.62 -24.01 -43.30
N GLU A 270 -16.20 -22.82 -43.24
CA GLU A 270 -16.54 -22.03 -44.44
C GLU A 270 -15.29 -21.65 -45.24
N ARG A 271 -14.18 -21.37 -44.56
CA ARG A 271 -12.90 -21.02 -45.18
C ARG A 271 -12.27 -22.21 -45.89
N LEU A 272 -12.19 -23.36 -45.22
CA LEU A 272 -11.65 -24.59 -45.80
C LEU A 272 -12.47 -25.08 -47.00
N GLN A 273 -13.80 -24.95 -46.95
CA GLN A 273 -14.68 -25.29 -48.07
C GLN A 273 -14.36 -24.46 -49.32
N LYS A 274 -14.02 -23.18 -49.15
CA LYS A 274 -13.59 -22.31 -50.26
C LYS A 274 -12.22 -22.71 -50.80
N ALA A 275 -11.28 -23.07 -49.91
CA ALA A 275 -9.90 -23.43 -50.29
C ALA A 275 -9.83 -24.66 -51.21
N ILE A 276 -10.75 -25.63 -51.04
CA ILE A 276 -10.75 -26.88 -51.81
C ILE A 276 -11.76 -26.91 -52.97
N ALA A 277 -12.50 -25.82 -53.23
CA ALA A 277 -13.62 -25.81 -54.18
C ALA A 277 -13.29 -26.28 -55.61
N GLN A 278 -12.02 -26.15 -56.03
CA GLN A 278 -11.54 -26.56 -57.36
C GLN A 278 -10.79 -27.91 -57.38
N CYS A 279 -10.70 -28.60 -56.25
CA CYS A 279 -9.85 -29.78 -56.11
C CYS A 279 -10.56 -31.13 -56.36
N GLY A 280 -11.89 -31.13 -56.50
CA GLY A 280 -12.66 -32.36 -56.72
C GLY A 280 -12.71 -33.33 -55.54
N THR A 281 -12.36 -32.87 -54.33
CA THR A 281 -12.41 -33.64 -53.08
C THR A 281 -13.58 -33.20 -52.19
N ALA A 282 -14.11 -34.11 -51.38
CA ALA A 282 -15.14 -33.79 -50.38
C ALA A 282 -14.50 -33.51 -49.02
N LEU A 283 -14.91 -32.41 -48.37
CA LEU A 283 -14.44 -31.99 -47.04
C LEU A 283 -15.46 -32.34 -45.96
N THR A 284 -14.97 -32.83 -44.82
CA THR A 284 -15.75 -32.98 -43.59
C THR A 284 -14.93 -32.43 -42.43
N VAL A 285 -15.51 -31.49 -41.69
CA VAL A 285 -14.92 -30.91 -40.48
C VAL A 285 -15.80 -31.32 -39.31
N THR A 286 -15.22 -32.00 -38.33
CA THR A 286 -15.93 -32.48 -37.14
C THR A 286 -15.09 -32.19 -35.92
N THR A 287 -15.71 -31.76 -34.83
CA THR A 287 -15.03 -31.79 -33.53
C THR A 287 -15.01 -33.22 -33.00
N GLN A 288 -13.92 -33.63 -32.36
CA GLN A 288 -13.84 -34.98 -31.79
C GLN A 288 -14.77 -35.13 -30.57
N TYR A 289 -15.03 -34.02 -29.88
CA TYR A 289 -15.98 -33.88 -28.78
C TYR A 289 -16.49 -32.43 -28.72
N PRO A 290 -17.55 -32.14 -27.94
CA PRO A 290 -18.04 -30.78 -27.76
C PRO A 290 -16.94 -29.85 -27.23
N PRO A 291 -16.69 -28.69 -27.86
CA PRO A 291 -15.60 -27.80 -27.46
C PRO A 291 -15.86 -27.17 -26.09
N VAL A 292 -14.78 -26.84 -25.39
CA VAL A 292 -14.79 -26.14 -24.10
C VAL A 292 -14.58 -24.65 -24.36
N PRO A 293 -15.52 -23.77 -23.99
CA PRO A 293 -15.34 -22.33 -24.18
C PRO A 293 -14.28 -21.75 -23.21
N PRO A 294 -13.65 -20.62 -23.57
CA PRO A 294 -12.82 -19.87 -22.63
C PRO A 294 -13.69 -19.26 -21.52
N PHE A 295 -13.08 -18.97 -20.37
CA PHE A 295 -13.71 -18.19 -19.30
C PHE A 295 -12.75 -17.13 -18.76
N GLU A 296 -13.32 -16.06 -18.22
CA GLU A 296 -12.61 -14.97 -17.55
C GLU A 296 -13.53 -14.36 -16.49
N SER A 297 -13.10 -14.40 -15.24
CA SER A 297 -13.72 -13.71 -14.11
C SER A 297 -13.08 -12.34 -13.92
N ASP A 298 -13.78 -11.44 -13.21
CA ASP A 298 -13.23 -10.14 -12.87
C ASP A 298 -12.00 -10.32 -11.98
N LEU A 299 -10.85 -9.81 -12.43
CA LEU A 299 -9.61 -9.84 -11.66
C LEU A 299 -9.75 -9.11 -10.32
N GLN A 300 -10.60 -8.09 -10.25
CA GLN A 300 -10.91 -7.36 -9.02
C GLN A 300 -12.11 -7.94 -8.26
N GLY A 301 -12.62 -9.09 -8.69
CA GLY A 301 -13.72 -9.79 -8.04
C GLY A 301 -13.37 -10.22 -6.62
N ASP A 302 -14.39 -10.25 -5.76
CA ASP A 302 -14.25 -10.52 -4.32
C ASP A 302 -13.60 -11.89 -4.07
N LEU A 303 -13.95 -12.91 -4.85
CA LEU A 303 -13.44 -14.27 -4.71
C LEU A 303 -11.98 -14.35 -5.15
N VAL A 304 -11.63 -13.72 -6.28
CA VAL A 304 -10.26 -13.68 -6.80
C VAL A 304 -9.32 -13.03 -5.80
N GLN A 305 -9.69 -11.86 -5.26
CA GLN A 305 -8.87 -11.13 -4.30
C GLN A 305 -8.77 -11.85 -2.95
N THR A 306 -9.85 -12.48 -2.49
CA THR A 306 -9.86 -13.29 -1.26
C THR A 306 -8.89 -14.46 -1.38
N LEU A 307 -8.91 -15.21 -2.48
CA LEU A 307 -8.01 -16.35 -2.69
C LEU A 307 -6.56 -15.92 -2.90
N ALA A 308 -6.30 -14.78 -3.56
CA ALA A 308 -4.96 -14.20 -3.70
C ALA A 308 -4.34 -13.91 -2.34
N THR A 309 -5.12 -13.25 -1.48
CA THR A 309 -4.70 -12.88 -0.13
C THR A 309 -4.43 -14.11 0.73
N HIS A 310 -5.31 -15.12 0.67
CA HIS A 310 -5.15 -16.34 1.48
C HIS A 310 -4.04 -17.29 1.00
N SER A 311 -3.84 -17.41 -0.31
CA SER A 311 -2.78 -18.24 -0.86
C SER A 311 -1.39 -17.59 -0.76
N GLY A 312 -1.32 -16.26 -0.66
CA GLY A 312 -0.08 -15.51 -0.79
C GLY A 312 0.51 -15.56 -2.21
N VAL A 313 -0.30 -15.99 -3.19
CA VAL A 313 0.08 -16.13 -4.60
C VAL A 313 -0.77 -15.20 -5.43
N ALA A 314 -0.13 -14.40 -6.29
CA ALA A 314 -0.83 -13.50 -7.20
C ALA A 314 -1.74 -14.27 -8.17
N PRO A 315 -2.95 -13.77 -8.48
CA PRO A 315 -3.82 -14.41 -9.46
C PRO A 315 -3.19 -14.51 -10.85
N GLY A 316 -3.42 -15.63 -11.52
CA GLY A 316 -2.85 -15.93 -12.83
C GLY A 316 -3.87 -16.42 -13.85
N THR A 317 -3.39 -16.74 -15.03
CA THR A 317 -4.17 -17.35 -16.12
C THR A 317 -3.52 -18.65 -16.57
N VAL A 318 -4.30 -19.56 -17.17
CA VAL A 318 -3.79 -20.88 -17.62
C VAL A 318 -4.23 -21.22 -19.04
N ALA A 319 -3.42 -22.00 -19.76
CA ALA A 319 -3.69 -22.35 -21.16
C ALA A 319 -4.53 -23.65 -21.33
N PHE A 320 -4.73 -24.43 -20.28
CA PHE A 320 -5.68 -25.55 -20.27
C PHE A 320 -7.10 -25.04 -20.04
N GLY A 321 -8.10 -25.91 -20.16
CA GLY A 321 -9.51 -25.57 -20.04
C GLY A 321 -10.13 -26.43 -18.94
N THR A 322 -11.16 -25.89 -18.28
CA THR A 322 -11.79 -26.48 -17.09
C THR A 322 -13.31 -26.27 -17.17
N GLU A 323 -14.02 -26.62 -16.10
CA GLU A 323 -15.45 -26.36 -15.96
C GLU A 323 -15.81 -24.86 -15.75
N GLY A 324 -14.82 -23.96 -15.69
CA GLY A 324 -14.96 -22.54 -15.33
C GLY A 324 -16.07 -21.80 -16.06
N HIS A 325 -16.15 -21.99 -17.38
CA HIS A 325 -17.19 -21.37 -18.20
C HIS A 325 -18.61 -21.83 -17.80
N PHE A 326 -18.78 -23.11 -17.43
CA PHE A 326 -20.10 -23.66 -17.12
C PHE A 326 -20.63 -23.13 -15.79
N LEU A 327 -19.80 -23.02 -14.74
CA LEU A 327 -20.18 -22.38 -13.48
C LEU A 327 -20.44 -20.88 -13.67
N GLN A 328 -19.62 -20.19 -14.47
CA GLN A 328 -19.87 -18.80 -14.82
C GLN A 328 -21.21 -18.60 -15.54
N SER A 329 -21.59 -19.53 -16.42
CA SER A 329 -22.89 -19.49 -17.12
C SER A 329 -24.10 -19.69 -16.20
N LEU A 330 -23.90 -20.27 -15.01
CA LEU A 330 -24.90 -20.35 -13.94
C LEU A 330 -25.00 -19.05 -13.11
N GLY A 331 -24.19 -18.03 -13.42
CA GLY A 331 -24.20 -16.71 -12.77
C GLY A 331 -23.23 -16.57 -11.60
N MET A 332 -22.26 -17.48 -11.46
CA MET A 332 -21.29 -17.47 -10.36
C MET A 332 -20.02 -16.69 -10.73
N GLU A 333 -19.49 -15.91 -9.80
CA GLU A 333 -18.07 -15.50 -9.87
C GLU A 333 -17.21 -16.75 -9.62
N THR A 334 -16.37 -17.11 -10.60
CA THR A 334 -15.71 -18.43 -10.63
C THR A 334 -14.19 -18.30 -10.62
N VAL A 335 -13.52 -19.08 -9.78
CA VAL A 335 -12.05 -19.14 -9.73
C VAL A 335 -11.60 -20.60 -9.77
N VAL A 336 -10.55 -20.88 -10.53
CA VAL A 336 -9.91 -22.20 -10.54
C VAL A 336 -8.78 -22.18 -9.51
N TRP A 337 -8.88 -23.00 -8.47
CA TRP A 337 -7.95 -23.00 -7.36
C TRP A 337 -7.95 -24.35 -6.62
N GLY A 338 -6.85 -25.09 -6.71
CA GLY A 338 -6.74 -26.40 -6.08
C GLY A 338 -5.31 -26.90 -5.88
N PRO A 339 -5.15 -27.96 -5.07
CA PRO A 339 -3.86 -28.57 -4.78
C PRO A 339 -3.41 -29.46 -5.96
N GLY A 340 -2.11 -29.65 -6.12
CA GLY A 340 -1.53 -30.36 -7.26
C GLY A 340 -0.96 -29.40 -8.29
N SER A 341 -0.24 -29.90 -9.29
CA SER A 341 0.28 -29.10 -10.41
C SER A 341 -0.11 -29.73 -11.73
N ILE A 342 -0.60 -28.93 -12.67
CA ILE A 342 -0.91 -29.34 -14.03
C ILE A 342 0.31 -30.00 -14.74
N ASP A 343 1.54 -29.64 -14.36
CA ASP A 343 2.75 -30.26 -14.92
C ASP A 343 2.91 -31.74 -14.50
N GLN A 344 2.23 -32.17 -13.44
CA GLN A 344 2.21 -33.55 -12.97
C GLN A 344 0.94 -34.31 -13.38
N ALA A 345 -0.14 -33.60 -13.71
CA ALA A 345 -1.38 -34.21 -14.18
C ALA A 345 -1.13 -35.04 -15.46
N HIS A 346 -1.88 -36.13 -15.60
CA HIS A 346 -1.88 -37.03 -16.78
C HIS A 346 -0.54 -37.74 -17.06
N GLN A 347 0.41 -37.71 -16.12
CA GLN A 347 1.70 -38.40 -16.25
C GLN A 347 1.72 -39.73 -15.49
N PRO A 348 2.52 -40.72 -15.93
CA PRO A 348 2.81 -41.90 -15.11
C PRO A 348 3.45 -41.50 -13.79
N ASN A 349 2.98 -42.07 -12.68
CA ASN A 349 3.40 -41.69 -11.32
C ASN A 349 2.99 -40.27 -10.93
N GLU A 350 1.84 -39.81 -11.44
CA GLU A 350 1.14 -38.65 -10.90
C GLU A 350 1.10 -38.70 -9.37
N TYR A 351 1.31 -37.56 -8.74
CA TYR A 351 1.30 -37.43 -7.30
C TYR A 351 0.75 -36.10 -6.85
N LEU A 352 0.21 -36.10 -5.64
CA LEU A 352 -0.10 -34.90 -4.89
C LEU A 352 0.97 -34.67 -3.82
N ALA A 353 1.58 -33.48 -3.82
CA ALA A 353 2.60 -33.14 -2.83
C ALA A 353 1.93 -32.91 -1.47
N ARG A 354 2.42 -33.57 -0.41
CA ARG A 354 1.76 -33.51 0.92
C ARG A 354 1.89 -32.16 1.59
N ASP A 355 2.88 -31.36 1.24
CA ASP A 355 3.00 -29.97 1.68
C ASP A 355 1.83 -29.09 1.21
N GLN A 356 1.16 -29.46 0.12
CA GLN A 356 -0.06 -28.80 -0.36
C GLN A 356 -1.35 -29.26 0.34
N ILE A 357 -1.32 -30.38 1.07
CA ILE A 357 -2.47 -30.95 1.81
C ILE A 357 -2.31 -30.80 3.33
N GLY A 358 -1.08 -30.80 3.83
CA GLY A 358 -0.73 -30.88 5.25
C GLY A 358 -0.34 -29.56 5.92
N ALA A 359 -0.34 -28.44 5.19
CA ALA A 359 0.04 -27.14 5.75
C ALA A 359 -0.95 -26.62 6.81
N ALA A 360 -2.21 -27.09 6.83
CA ALA A 360 -3.22 -26.64 7.78
C ALA A 360 -3.15 -27.39 9.13
N GLN A 361 -3.33 -28.72 9.18
CA GLN A 361 -3.54 -29.41 10.48
C GLN A 361 -2.31 -29.59 11.36
N ALA A 362 -1.10 -29.71 10.81
CA ALA A 362 0.09 -29.81 11.66
C ALA A 362 0.48 -28.45 12.28
N PHE A 363 -0.01 -27.33 11.72
CA PHE A 363 0.42 -25.97 12.11
C PHE A 363 -0.69 -25.15 12.77
N GLU A 364 -1.92 -25.68 12.86
CA GLU A 364 -3.07 -24.98 13.44
C GLU A 364 -3.43 -25.55 14.82
N HIS A 365 -2.78 -25.01 15.85
CA HIS A 365 -3.39 -24.97 17.17
C HIS A 365 -4.31 -23.75 17.23
N VAL A 366 -5.54 -23.91 17.73
CA VAL A 366 -6.58 -22.84 17.74
C VAL A 366 -6.09 -21.53 18.36
N ASN A 367 -5.18 -21.61 19.33
CA ASN A 367 -4.62 -20.44 20.02
C ASN A 367 -3.35 -19.85 19.38
N LEU A 368 -2.81 -20.44 18.31
CA LEU A 368 -1.62 -19.88 17.65
C LEU A 368 -1.92 -18.49 17.08
N SER A 369 -3.09 -18.30 16.48
CA SER A 369 -3.55 -16.99 16.02
C SER A 369 -3.70 -16.01 17.20
N ASN A 370 -4.36 -16.43 18.28
CA ASN A 370 -4.58 -15.58 19.45
C ASN A 370 -3.27 -15.13 20.10
N MET A 371 -2.26 -16.00 20.16
CA MET A 371 -0.94 -15.63 20.67
C MET A 371 -0.18 -14.69 19.73
N VAL A 372 -0.28 -14.88 18.42
CA VAL A 372 0.26 -13.92 17.45
C VAL A 372 -0.41 -12.56 17.65
N HIS A 373 -1.72 -12.53 17.94
CA HIS A 373 -2.45 -11.30 18.24
C HIS A 373 -1.91 -10.60 19.49
N ASP A 374 -1.72 -11.32 20.59
CA ASP A 374 -1.16 -10.78 21.82
C ASP A 374 0.27 -10.25 21.61
N LEU A 375 1.11 -11.00 20.91
CA LEU A 375 2.49 -10.62 20.59
C LEU A 375 2.57 -9.42 19.65
N ALA A 376 1.70 -9.37 18.63
CA ALA A 376 1.58 -8.24 17.72
C ALA A 376 1.19 -6.96 18.46
N LEU A 377 0.21 -7.04 19.37
CA LEU A 377 -0.18 -5.91 20.21
C LEU A 377 0.98 -5.42 21.08
N LEU A 378 1.69 -6.33 21.76
CA LEU A 378 2.86 -5.98 22.58
C LEU A 378 3.98 -5.33 21.76
N HIS A 379 4.22 -5.84 20.54
CA HIS A 379 5.19 -5.26 19.63
C HIS A 379 4.86 -3.81 19.24
N VAL A 380 3.59 -3.54 18.91
CA VAL A 380 3.10 -2.20 18.58
C VAL A 380 3.19 -1.25 19.77
N LEU A 381 3.05 -1.78 20.99
CA LEU A 381 3.28 -1.03 22.24
C LEU A 381 4.77 -0.81 22.56
N GLY A 382 5.68 -1.17 21.65
CA GLY A 382 7.13 -0.95 21.77
C GLY A 382 7.88 -2.03 22.52
N VAL A 383 7.26 -3.18 22.84
CA VAL A 383 7.93 -4.29 23.49
C VAL A 383 8.82 -5.01 22.48
N ARG A 384 10.10 -5.19 22.83
CA ARG A 384 11.07 -5.91 22.01
C ARG A 384 10.91 -7.41 22.21
N LEU A 385 10.46 -8.10 21.17
CA LEU A 385 10.06 -9.50 21.27
C LEU A 385 11.02 -10.41 20.50
N ILE A 386 11.40 -11.51 21.15
CA ILE A 386 12.04 -12.66 20.51
C ILE A 386 11.13 -13.86 20.74
N LEU A 387 10.61 -14.42 19.65
CA LEU A 387 9.81 -15.64 19.67
C LEU A 387 10.72 -16.84 19.34
N VAL A 388 10.91 -17.72 20.31
CA VAL A 388 11.53 -19.03 20.08
C VAL A 388 10.42 -20.05 19.94
N HIS A 389 10.24 -20.62 18.76
CA HIS A 389 9.17 -21.59 18.51
C HIS A 389 9.71 -23.02 18.61
N GLY A 390 8.92 -23.91 19.21
CA GLY A 390 9.14 -25.36 19.14
C GLY A 390 8.34 -25.98 17.99
N GLY A 391 8.64 -27.24 17.65
CA GLY A 391 7.87 -28.01 16.67
C GLY A 391 7.60 -29.44 17.10
N ARG A 392 7.59 -29.70 18.41
CA ARG A 392 7.58 -31.06 18.97
C ARG A 392 6.41 -31.91 18.45
N PRO A 393 5.14 -31.46 18.44
CA PRO A 393 4.03 -32.26 17.91
C PRO A 393 4.23 -32.64 16.43
N GLN A 394 4.68 -31.68 15.62
CA GLN A 394 4.89 -31.86 14.18
C GLN A 394 6.09 -32.76 13.89
N ILE A 395 7.15 -32.64 14.68
CA ILE A 395 8.35 -33.48 14.61
C ILE A 395 8.05 -34.90 15.09
N GLU A 396 7.25 -35.09 16.16
CA GLU A 396 6.83 -36.41 16.63
C GLU A 396 5.91 -37.10 15.62
N LEU A 397 5.03 -36.34 14.95
CA LEU A 397 4.20 -36.85 13.86
C LEU A 397 5.05 -37.27 12.63
N ALA A 398 6.03 -36.45 12.26
CA ALA A 398 6.91 -36.73 11.12
C ALA A 398 7.98 -37.79 11.39
N LEU A 399 8.35 -37.99 12.66
CA LEU A 399 9.36 -38.95 13.13
C LEU A 399 8.83 -39.78 14.33
N PRO A 400 7.87 -40.69 14.11
CA PRO A 400 7.20 -41.43 15.17
C PRO A 400 8.12 -42.42 15.91
N GLU A 401 9.17 -42.94 15.27
CA GLU A 401 10.13 -43.88 15.86
C GLU A 401 11.44 -43.18 16.26
N SER A 402 11.38 -42.29 17.25
CA SER A 402 12.55 -41.52 17.67
C SER A 402 13.21 -42.07 18.92
N PHE A 403 14.54 -42.20 18.89
CA PHE A 403 15.31 -42.58 20.06
C PHE A 403 15.59 -41.37 20.97
N TYR A 404 15.36 -41.54 22.26
CA TYR A 404 15.61 -40.53 23.29
C TYR A 404 16.61 -41.06 24.32
N HIS A 405 17.54 -40.20 24.70
CA HIS A 405 18.46 -40.44 25.80
C HIS A 405 18.22 -39.36 26.87
N GLY A 406 17.61 -39.77 28.00
CA GLY A 406 16.98 -38.84 28.95
C GLY A 406 15.81 -38.09 28.31
N HIS A 407 15.74 -36.78 28.48
CA HIS A 407 14.71 -35.92 27.86
C HIS A 407 15.12 -35.37 26.47
N ARG A 408 16.23 -35.83 25.90
CA ARG A 408 16.78 -35.33 24.65
C ARG A 408 16.64 -36.36 23.54
N ARG A 409 16.19 -35.91 22.37
CA ARG A 409 16.15 -36.74 21.16
C ARG A 409 17.57 -36.93 20.63
N VAL A 410 17.95 -38.15 20.32
CA VAL A 410 19.17 -38.43 19.55
C VAL A 410 18.82 -38.27 18.07
N THR A 411 19.53 -37.38 17.38
CA THR A 411 19.15 -36.94 16.04
C THR A 411 20.16 -37.45 15.02
N ASP A 412 19.76 -38.38 14.17
CA ASP A 412 20.55 -38.79 13.01
C ASP A 412 20.35 -37.83 11.82
N GLU A 413 21.03 -38.11 10.70
CA GLU A 413 21.01 -37.25 9.50
C GLU A 413 19.62 -37.14 8.86
N LEU A 414 18.84 -38.22 8.85
CA LEU A 414 17.49 -38.26 8.26
C LEU A 414 16.47 -37.55 9.18
N ALA A 415 16.59 -37.73 10.48
CA ALA A 415 15.80 -37.00 11.46
C ALA A 415 16.10 -35.50 11.40
N MET A 416 17.38 -35.11 11.22
CA MET A 416 17.79 -33.71 11.14
C MET A 416 17.21 -33.00 9.91
N SER A 417 17.15 -33.65 8.75
CA SER A 417 16.53 -33.07 7.55
C SER A 417 15.03 -32.83 7.76
N THR A 418 14.34 -33.78 8.39
CA THR A 418 12.91 -33.66 8.73
C THR A 418 12.66 -32.55 9.75
N ILE A 419 13.45 -32.47 10.81
CA ILE A 419 13.37 -31.42 11.83
C ILE A 419 13.61 -30.03 11.22
N THR A 420 14.55 -29.91 10.28
CA THR A 420 14.83 -28.64 9.59
C THR A 420 13.65 -28.23 8.71
N ALA A 421 13.05 -29.17 7.98
CA ALA A 421 11.88 -28.91 7.14
C ALA A 421 10.66 -28.46 7.97
N VAL A 422 10.35 -29.18 9.05
CA VAL A 422 9.21 -28.86 9.94
C VAL A 422 9.37 -27.49 10.59
N ASN A 423 10.57 -27.18 11.13
CA ASN A 423 10.82 -25.87 11.72
C ASN A 423 10.79 -24.74 10.68
N GLY A 424 11.25 -25.00 9.44
CA GLY A 424 11.15 -24.05 8.34
C GLY A 424 9.70 -23.71 8.00
N GLN A 425 8.83 -24.72 7.91
CA GLN A 425 7.40 -24.53 7.66
C GLN A 425 6.72 -23.74 8.80
N LEU A 426 7.03 -24.05 10.06
CA LEU A 426 6.48 -23.34 11.24
C LEU A 426 6.88 -21.86 11.22
N ARG A 427 8.14 -21.60 10.90
CA ARG A 427 8.69 -20.25 10.80
C ARG A 427 8.00 -19.43 9.71
N THR A 428 7.87 -19.97 8.50
CA THR A 428 7.17 -19.32 7.39
C THR A 428 5.70 -19.03 7.73
N ARG A 429 5.03 -19.94 8.45
CA ARG A 429 3.64 -19.73 8.88
C ARG A 429 3.52 -18.61 9.92
N LEU A 430 4.41 -18.56 10.90
CA LEU A 430 4.46 -17.49 11.90
C LEU A 430 4.78 -16.13 11.23
N GLU A 431 5.76 -16.09 10.33
CA GLU A 431 6.05 -14.90 9.51
C GLU A 431 4.80 -14.41 8.79
N ALA A 432 4.08 -15.31 8.10
CA ALA A 432 2.84 -14.96 7.40
C ALA A 432 1.75 -14.41 8.34
N LEU A 433 1.56 -15.02 9.52
CA LEU A 433 0.57 -14.56 10.50
C LEU A 433 0.90 -13.17 11.06
N PHE A 434 2.19 -12.84 11.25
CA PHE A 434 2.60 -11.49 11.65
C PHE A 434 2.48 -10.50 10.48
N SER A 435 2.70 -10.92 9.23
CA SER A 435 2.59 -10.08 8.03
C SER A 435 1.15 -9.72 7.64
N THR A 436 0.15 -10.57 7.95
CA THR A 436 -1.25 -10.31 7.59
C THR A 436 -1.96 -9.30 8.51
N GLY A 437 -1.29 -8.82 9.55
CA GLY A 437 -1.93 -8.05 10.63
C GLY A 437 -3.02 -8.86 11.33
N LEU A 438 -3.80 -8.20 12.19
CA LEU A 438 -4.89 -8.83 12.95
C LEU A 438 -6.25 -8.59 12.28
N PRO A 439 -6.87 -9.58 11.60
CA PRO A 439 -8.16 -9.40 10.94
C PRO A 439 -9.23 -8.95 11.92
N ASN A 440 -10.07 -7.99 11.51
CA ASN A 440 -11.14 -7.42 12.34
C ASN A 440 -10.68 -6.69 13.61
N SER A 441 -9.43 -6.20 13.65
CA SER A 441 -8.98 -5.27 14.68
C SER A 441 -8.32 -4.02 14.06
N PRO A 442 -8.09 -2.94 14.84
CA PRO A 442 -7.36 -1.76 14.39
C PRO A 442 -5.92 -2.08 13.89
N LEU A 443 -5.39 -3.25 14.26
CA LEU A 443 -4.05 -3.71 13.89
C LEU A 443 -4.02 -4.54 12.59
N HIS A 444 -5.13 -4.66 11.85
CA HIS A 444 -5.22 -5.37 10.56
C HIS A 444 -4.22 -4.86 9.49
N LYS A 445 -3.77 -3.61 9.57
CA LYS A 445 -2.84 -3.00 8.60
C LYS A 445 -1.47 -2.64 9.16
N VAL A 446 -1.16 -3.09 10.37
CA VAL A 446 0.13 -2.76 11.00
C VAL A 446 1.17 -3.74 10.52
N ASP A 447 2.17 -3.23 9.79
CA ASP A 447 3.31 -4.00 9.31
C ASP A 447 4.25 -4.31 10.47
N ILE A 448 4.43 -5.59 10.78
CA ILE A 448 5.32 -6.06 11.84
C ILE A 448 6.56 -6.65 11.15
N PRO A 449 7.70 -5.93 11.14
CA PRO A 449 8.89 -6.43 10.48
C PRO A 449 9.41 -7.66 11.24
N VAL A 450 9.28 -8.83 10.63
CA VAL A 450 9.76 -10.09 11.19
C VAL A 450 11.14 -10.42 10.61
N ILE A 451 12.11 -10.64 11.48
CA ILE A 451 13.44 -11.14 11.08
C ILE A 451 13.59 -12.56 11.62
N ALA A 452 13.70 -13.51 10.70
CA ALA A 452 14.04 -14.88 11.04
C ALA A 452 15.41 -15.26 10.47
N GLY A 453 16.20 -15.98 11.26
CA GLY A 453 17.56 -16.33 10.87
C GLY A 453 18.30 -17.13 11.92
N ASN A 454 19.50 -17.57 11.58
CA ASN A 454 20.35 -18.26 12.55
C ASN A 454 21.14 -17.24 13.41
N PHE A 455 20.77 -17.14 14.68
CA PHE A 455 21.47 -16.36 15.70
C PHE A 455 22.23 -17.23 16.72
N ILE A 456 22.28 -18.54 16.50
CA ILE A 456 22.86 -19.51 17.43
C ILE A 456 24.05 -20.23 16.81
N THR A 457 25.20 -20.13 17.48
CA THR A 457 26.31 -21.04 17.25
C THR A 457 26.13 -22.26 18.15
N ALA A 458 25.99 -23.44 17.56
CA ALA A 458 25.84 -24.70 18.25
C ALA A 458 27.18 -25.44 18.44
N GLN A 459 27.20 -26.35 19.40
CA GLN A 459 28.26 -27.35 19.54
C GLN A 459 27.64 -28.75 19.68
N PRO A 460 28.31 -29.81 19.18
CA PRO A 460 27.83 -31.17 19.33
C PRO A 460 27.78 -31.57 20.81
N MET A 461 26.79 -32.36 21.20
CA MET A 461 26.79 -32.99 22.52
C MET A 461 27.87 -34.08 22.65
N GLY A 462 28.16 -34.78 21.55
CA GLY A 462 29.10 -35.90 21.53
C GLY A 462 28.55 -37.14 22.27
N ILE A 463 29.46 -37.93 22.84
CA ILE A 463 29.11 -39.16 23.55
C ILE A 463 28.86 -38.83 25.03
N LEU A 464 27.64 -39.07 25.50
CA LEU A 464 27.21 -38.86 26.88
C LEU A 464 26.67 -40.18 27.44
N ASP A 465 27.19 -40.62 28.58
CA ASP A 465 26.87 -41.90 29.23
C ASP A 465 26.96 -43.12 28.29
N GLY A 466 27.88 -43.07 27.31
CA GLY A 466 28.10 -44.13 26.33
C GLY A 466 27.18 -44.08 25.10
N VAL A 467 26.29 -43.09 24.99
CA VAL A 467 25.40 -42.89 23.83
C VAL A 467 25.91 -41.74 22.97
N ASP A 468 26.10 -41.97 21.67
CA ASP A 468 26.44 -40.94 20.70
C ASP A 468 25.17 -40.16 20.29
N HIS A 469 25.20 -38.84 20.50
CA HIS A 469 24.05 -37.96 20.24
C HIS A 469 24.03 -37.41 18.81
N LEU A 470 25.02 -37.75 17.98
CA LEU A 470 25.06 -37.42 16.55
C LEU A 470 24.83 -35.92 16.28
N PHE A 471 23.73 -35.55 15.62
CA PHE A 471 23.37 -34.17 15.28
C PHE A 471 22.56 -33.45 16.37
N THR A 472 22.45 -34.01 17.57
CA THR A 472 21.91 -33.29 18.73
C THR A 472 23.00 -32.44 19.38
N GLY A 473 22.70 -31.17 19.61
CA GLY A 473 23.66 -30.18 20.09
C GLY A 473 23.21 -29.42 21.34
N SER A 474 24.06 -28.49 21.76
CA SER A 474 23.79 -27.49 22.81
C SER A 474 24.18 -26.09 22.32
N VAL A 475 23.64 -25.06 22.96
CA VAL A 475 23.99 -23.67 22.65
C VAL A 475 25.42 -23.40 23.12
N ARG A 476 26.31 -23.02 22.19
CA ARG A 476 27.68 -22.59 22.53
C ARG A 476 27.78 -21.09 22.68
N ARG A 477 27.14 -20.35 21.77
CA ARG A 477 27.17 -18.89 21.75
C ARG A 477 25.91 -18.34 21.07
N VAL A 478 25.38 -17.27 21.66
CA VAL A 478 24.31 -16.45 21.09
C VAL A 478 24.93 -15.24 20.38
N GLU A 479 24.52 -14.96 19.15
CA GLU A 479 24.97 -13.79 18.38
C GLU A 479 24.27 -12.50 18.84
N THR A 480 24.51 -12.11 20.10
CA THR A 480 23.83 -11.01 20.79
C THR A 480 23.85 -9.70 20.03
N ARG A 481 24.97 -9.40 19.34
CA ARG A 481 25.08 -8.19 18.50
C ARG A 481 24.09 -8.18 17.34
N ARG A 482 23.92 -9.30 16.63
CA ARG A 482 22.99 -9.40 15.50
C ARG A 482 21.54 -9.36 15.97
N ILE A 483 21.27 -10.00 17.10
CA ILE A 483 19.95 -9.98 17.75
C ILE A 483 19.58 -8.56 18.18
N ARG A 484 20.46 -7.87 18.93
CA ARG A 484 20.21 -6.49 19.36
C ARG A 484 20.00 -5.55 18.19
N ASN A 485 20.85 -5.59 17.17
CA ASN A 485 20.68 -4.77 15.96
C ASN A 485 19.32 -4.99 15.28
N SER A 486 18.83 -6.22 15.27
CA SER A 486 17.54 -6.56 14.66
C SER A 486 16.38 -6.02 15.51
N LEU A 487 16.45 -6.20 16.84
CA LEU A 487 15.46 -5.64 17.77
C LEU A 487 15.45 -4.10 17.80
N ASP A 488 16.62 -3.47 17.75
CA ASP A 488 16.78 -2.00 17.74
C ASP A 488 16.26 -1.41 16.41
N GLY A 489 16.28 -2.20 15.33
CA GLY A 489 15.64 -1.87 14.06
C GLY A 489 14.11 -2.03 14.06
N GLY A 490 13.52 -2.29 15.23
CA GLY A 490 12.08 -2.46 15.40
C GLY A 490 11.56 -3.82 14.93
N ALA A 491 12.43 -4.81 14.69
CA ALA A 491 11.98 -6.12 14.23
C ALA A 491 11.60 -7.07 15.37
N LEU A 492 10.57 -7.89 15.13
CA LEU A 492 10.30 -9.09 15.92
C LEU A 492 11.21 -10.22 15.41
N ILE A 493 11.94 -10.88 16.31
CA ILE A 493 12.84 -11.98 15.91
C ILE A 493 12.17 -13.32 16.10
N ILE A 494 12.17 -14.15 15.06
CA ILE A 494 11.76 -15.55 15.14
C ILE A 494 13.00 -16.45 15.08
N GLN A 495 13.19 -17.27 16.11
CA GLN A 495 14.31 -18.20 16.22
C GLN A 495 13.80 -19.65 16.34
N SER A 496 14.16 -20.48 15.38
CA SER A 496 13.91 -21.93 15.42
C SER A 496 14.91 -22.63 16.36
N PRO A 497 14.62 -23.83 16.89
CA PRO A 497 15.47 -24.53 17.85
C PRO A 497 16.58 -25.33 17.12
N VAL A 498 17.25 -24.66 16.18
CA VAL A 498 18.30 -25.21 15.32
C VAL A 498 19.49 -24.25 15.37
N GLY A 499 20.70 -24.79 15.48
CA GLY A 499 21.92 -23.99 15.48
C GLY A 499 23.01 -24.61 14.61
N TYR A 500 24.02 -23.81 14.27
CA TYR A 500 25.09 -24.24 13.36
C TYR A 500 26.44 -24.16 14.06
N SER A 501 27.32 -25.13 13.81
CA SER A 501 28.71 -25.03 14.22
C SER A 501 29.46 -23.99 13.37
N PRO A 502 30.65 -23.53 13.81
CA PRO A 502 31.49 -22.66 12.99
C PRO A 502 31.90 -23.26 11.62
N SER A 503 31.82 -24.58 11.46
CA SER A 503 32.08 -25.27 10.18
C SER A 503 30.83 -25.44 9.30
N GLY A 504 29.67 -24.93 9.73
CA GLY A 504 28.42 -24.98 8.97
C GLY A 504 27.57 -26.24 9.18
N GLN A 505 27.95 -27.14 10.11
CA GLN A 505 27.14 -28.32 10.43
C GLN A 505 25.95 -27.91 11.29
N VAL A 506 24.75 -28.40 10.94
CA VAL A 506 23.49 -28.10 11.63
C VAL A 506 23.25 -29.06 12.80
N PHE A 507 22.70 -28.56 13.90
CA PHE A 507 22.37 -29.34 15.09
C PHE A 507 20.95 -29.04 15.58
N ASN A 508 20.27 -30.08 16.05
CA ASN A 508 18.99 -30.00 16.74
C ASN A 508 19.21 -29.59 18.21
N LEU A 509 18.56 -28.53 18.67
CA LEU A 509 18.71 -27.96 20.01
C LEU A 509 17.39 -28.01 20.78
N PRO A 510 17.39 -28.10 22.13
CA PRO A 510 16.19 -27.90 22.93
C PRO A 510 15.69 -26.46 22.84
N ALA A 511 14.40 -26.24 22.57
CA ALA A 511 13.83 -24.90 22.43
C ALA A 511 13.91 -24.08 23.73
N GLU A 512 13.67 -24.74 24.86
CA GLU A 512 13.76 -24.11 26.20
C GLU A 512 15.20 -23.65 26.52
N GLU A 513 16.21 -24.40 26.09
CA GLU A 513 17.62 -24.03 26.24
C GLU A 513 17.95 -22.80 25.38
N VAL A 514 17.52 -22.79 24.11
CA VAL A 514 17.74 -21.66 23.19
C VAL A 514 17.10 -20.37 23.74
N ALA A 515 15.84 -20.43 24.17
CA ALA A 515 15.15 -19.27 24.74
C ALA A 515 15.83 -18.76 26.02
N THR A 516 16.24 -19.68 26.91
CA THR A 516 16.91 -19.34 28.16
C THR A 516 18.27 -18.69 27.94
N GLU A 517 19.11 -19.28 27.08
CA GLU A 517 20.45 -18.72 26.82
C GLU A 517 20.37 -17.40 26.05
N ILE A 518 19.39 -17.20 25.17
CA ILE A 518 19.13 -15.89 24.56
C ILE A 518 18.74 -14.87 25.63
N ALA A 519 17.78 -15.19 26.49
CA ALA A 519 17.31 -14.28 27.55
C ALA A 519 18.44 -13.89 28.51
N ILE A 520 19.27 -14.85 28.91
CA ILE A 520 20.44 -14.61 29.77
C ILE A 520 21.49 -13.76 29.04
N ALA A 521 21.83 -14.10 27.79
CA ALA A 521 22.85 -13.40 27.04
C ALA A 521 22.46 -11.93 26.75
N LEU A 522 21.16 -11.65 26.66
CA LEU A 522 20.63 -10.31 26.47
C LEU A 522 20.33 -9.57 27.78
N GLN A 523 20.26 -10.29 28.92
CA GLN A 523 19.73 -9.80 30.19
C GLN A 523 18.29 -9.29 30.03
N ALA A 524 17.41 -10.15 29.51
CA ALA A 524 16.02 -9.81 29.24
C ALA A 524 15.23 -9.47 30.51
N ASP A 525 14.25 -8.56 30.41
CA ASP A 525 13.36 -8.22 31.51
C ASP A 525 12.44 -9.39 31.90
N LYS A 526 11.96 -10.13 30.89
CA LYS A 526 11.04 -11.27 31.08
C LYS A 526 11.39 -12.43 30.15
N LEU A 527 11.39 -13.65 30.69
CA LEU A 527 11.36 -14.91 29.93
C LEU A 527 10.01 -15.60 30.16
N ILE A 528 9.28 -15.92 29.09
CA ILE A 528 7.94 -16.51 29.19
C ILE A 528 7.92 -17.84 28.45
N PHE A 529 7.51 -18.91 29.15
CA PHE A 529 7.24 -20.21 28.55
C PHE A 529 5.74 -20.46 28.49
N PHE A 530 5.25 -20.84 27.31
CA PHE A 530 3.90 -21.31 27.10
C PHE A 530 3.85 -22.83 27.20
N ASP A 531 2.93 -23.34 28.01
CA ASP A 531 2.79 -24.78 28.26
C ASP A 531 1.30 -25.17 28.46
N GLU A 532 0.98 -26.44 28.29
CA GLU A 532 -0.34 -27.01 28.59
C GLU A 532 -0.55 -27.17 30.10
N VAL A 533 0.53 -27.36 30.88
CA VAL A 533 0.50 -27.42 32.35
C VAL A 533 1.15 -26.16 32.92
N ALA A 534 0.32 -25.17 33.19
CA ALA A 534 0.75 -23.78 33.20
C ALA A 534 1.08 -23.15 34.57
N HIS A 535 0.83 -23.85 35.66
CA HIS A 535 0.98 -23.28 36.99
C HIS A 535 1.34 -24.29 38.05
N LEU A 536 2.14 -23.84 39.02
CA LEU A 536 2.40 -24.60 40.23
C LEU A 536 1.16 -24.62 41.12
N ARG A 537 0.97 -25.74 41.82
CA ARG A 537 -0.08 -25.91 42.81
C ARG A 537 0.55 -26.19 44.17
N ASP A 538 -0.07 -25.67 45.23
CA ASP A 538 0.30 -26.00 46.60
C ASP A 538 -0.24 -27.40 47.00
N GLU A 539 0.08 -27.85 48.22
CA GLU A 539 -0.36 -29.15 48.76
C GLU A 539 -1.89 -29.29 48.86
N GLN A 540 -2.65 -28.19 48.74
CA GLN A 540 -4.11 -28.16 48.76
C GLN A 540 -4.70 -28.10 47.33
N GLY A 541 -3.86 -28.11 46.30
CA GLY A 541 -4.25 -28.07 44.90
C GLY A 541 -4.56 -26.66 44.37
N LYS A 542 -4.26 -25.60 45.14
CA LYS A 542 -4.49 -24.21 44.74
C LYS A 542 -3.32 -23.66 43.94
N ARG A 543 -3.59 -22.86 42.91
CA ARG A 543 -2.58 -22.17 42.09
C ARG A 543 -1.67 -21.28 42.93
N ILE A 544 -0.37 -21.37 42.68
CA ILE A 544 0.65 -20.45 43.20
C ILE A 544 0.99 -19.44 42.10
N SER A 545 0.64 -18.17 42.30
CA SER A 545 0.87 -17.10 41.32
C SER A 545 2.33 -16.62 41.27
N THR A 546 3.05 -16.69 42.39
CA THR A 546 4.44 -16.21 42.45
C THR A 546 5.31 -17.13 43.30
N VAL A 547 6.53 -17.42 42.85
CA VAL A 547 7.53 -18.25 43.54
C VAL A 547 8.92 -17.65 43.43
N THR A 548 9.83 -18.02 44.33
CA THR A 548 11.26 -17.64 44.27
C THR A 548 12.13 -18.82 43.86
N PRO A 549 13.33 -18.60 43.28
CA PRO A 549 14.24 -19.69 42.94
C PRO A 549 14.52 -20.64 44.11
N GLY A 550 14.70 -20.12 45.34
CA GLY A 550 14.91 -20.96 46.52
C GLY A 550 13.70 -21.82 46.90
N SER A 551 12.48 -21.30 46.77
CA SER A 551 11.27 -22.10 47.00
C SER A 551 11.07 -23.19 45.94
N LEU A 552 11.54 -22.93 44.71
CA LEU A 552 11.48 -23.87 43.60
C LEU A 552 12.42 -25.07 43.80
N ASP A 553 13.61 -24.86 44.40
CA ASP A 553 14.57 -25.96 44.65
C ASP A 553 13.94 -27.07 45.51
N GLN A 554 13.11 -26.70 46.49
CA GLN A 554 12.43 -27.65 47.38
C GLN A 554 11.35 -28.44 46.64
N ALA A 555 10.59 -27.78 45.76
CA ALA A 555 9.57 -28.43 44.92
C ALA A 555 10.20 -29.37 43.87
N LEU A 556 11.29 -28.93 43.23
CA LEU A 556 12.01 -29.68 42.19
C LEU A 556 12.75 -30.92 42.73
N ALA A 557 13.10 -30.96 44.01
CA ALA A 557 13.72 -32.13 44.65
C ALA A 557 12.78 -33.34 44.76
N THR A 558 11.48 -33.15 44.54
CA THR A 558 10.44 -34.19 44.69
C THR A 558 9.73 -34.56 43.38
N THR A 559 10.10 -33.93 42.25
CA THR A 559 9.39 -34.06 40.96
C THR A 559 10.34 -34.50 39.85
N ASP A 560 10.00 -35.59 39.13
CA ASP A 560 10.90 -36.26 38.16
C ASP A 560 10.37 -36.20 36.70
N ASP A 561 9.64 -35.14 36.35
CA ASP A 561 8.91 -35.04 35.07
C ASP A 561 9.42 -33.91 34.14
N ALA A 562 9.01 -33.91 32.88
CA ALA A 562 9.32 -32.90 31.85
C ALA A 562 9.05 -31.45 32.31
N ASN A 563 8.02 -31.24 33.14
CA ASN A 563 7.73 -29.95 33.76
C ASN A 563 8.84 -29.46 34.70
N ALA A 564 9.55 -30.36 35.37
CA ALA A 564 10.68 -30.02 36.23
C ALA A 564 11.85 -29.45 35.40
N THR A 565 12.02 -29.89 34.16
CA THR A 565 13.09 -29.40 33.27
C THR A 565 12.82 -27.94 32.85
N ARG A 566 11.58 -27.59 32.51
CA ARG A 566 11.21 -26.20 32.14
C ARG A 566 11.32 -25.23 33.31
N LEU A 567 10.85 -25.66 34.48
CA LEU A 567 10.98 -24.91 35.72
C LEU A 567 12.45 -24.66 36.10
N ARG A 568 13.35 -25.62 35.85
CA ARG A 568 14.80 -25.43 36.03
C ARG A 568 15.36 -24.35 35.09
N TYR A 569 14.94 -24.32 33.83
CA TYR A 569 15.36 -23.28 32.88
C TYR A 569 14.85 -21.88 33.29
N LEU A 570 13.57 -21.76 33.68
CA LEU A 570 12.98 -20.52 34.21
C LEU A 570 13.71 -20.03 35.47
N GLN A 571 14.04 -20.95 36.39
CA GLN A 571 14.82 -20.68 37.59
C GLN A 571 16.25 -20.23 37.26
N GLN A 572 16.89 -20.92 36.32
CA GLN A 572 18.25 -20.64 35.88
C GLN A 572 18.35 -19.25 35.24
N ALA A 573 17.34 -18.85 34.46
CA ALA A 573 17.24 -17.53 33.87
C ALA A 573 17.30 -16.43 34.95
N VAL A 574 16.45 -16.54 35.98
CA VAL A 574 16.38 -15.55 37.08
C VAL A 574 17.69 -15.50 37.87
N ARG A 575 18.26 -16.66 38.21
CA ARG A 575 19.57 -16.75 38.90
C ARG A 575 20.73 -16.12 38.11
N ARG A 576 20.61 -16.04 36.78
CA ARG A 576 21.65 -15.52 35.87
C ARG A 576 21.33 -14.12 35.34
N GLY A 577 20.41 -13.41 35.98
CA GLY A 577 20.19 -11.98 35.76
C GLY A 577 18.95 -11.61 34.93
N VAL A 578 18.08 -12.56 34.57
CA VAL A 578 16.76 -12.23 34.00
C VAL A 578 15.83 -11.76 35.12
N THR A 579 15.17 -10.61 34.99
CA THR A 579 14.44 -9.98 36.10
C THR A 579 13.25 -10.82 36.60
N LYS A 580 12.46 -11.37 35.67
CA LYS A 580 11.29 -12.20 35.96
C LYS A 580 11.20 -13.34 34.93
N SER A 581 10.72 -14.51 35.32
CA SER A 581 10.38 -15.55 34.36
C SER A 581 8.99 -16.12 34.66
N HIS A 582 8.26 -16.52 33.63
CA HIS A 582 6.84 -16.87 33.72
C HIS A 582 6.57 -18.21 33.06
N LEU A 583 5.73 -19.02 33.69
CA LEU A 583 5.08 -20.18 33.08
C LEU A 583 3.60 -19.83 32.89
N VAL A 584 3.11 -19.89 31.66
CA VAL A 584 1.80 -19.34 31.24
C VAL A 584 1.03 -20.39 30.43
N PRO A 585 -0.31 -20.48 30.57
CA PRO A 585 -1.08 -21.44 29.80
C PRO A 585 -1.11 -21.09 28.32
N PHE A 586 -0.81 -22.07 27.48
CA PHE A 586 -0.95 -21.97 26.03
C PHE A 586 -2.40 -22.13 25.56
N THR A 587 -3.23 -22.81 26.35
CA THR A 587 -4.61 -23.17 25.98
C THR A 587 -5.63 -22.06 26.22
N ASP A 588 -5.25 -20.98 26.89
CA ASP A 588 -6.18 -19.92 27.28
C ASP A 588 -6.07 -18.73 26.32
N ASP A 589 -7.21 -18.22 25.87
CA ASP A 589 -7.26 -17.03 25.00
C ASP A 589 -6.90 -15.76 25.79
N GLY A 590 -6.09 -14.88 25.19
CA GLY A 590 -5.56 -13.67 25.84
C GLY A 590 -4.62 -13.95 27.02
N ALA A 591 -4.07 -15.17 27.11
CA ALA A 591 -3.28 -15.62 28.24
C ALA A 591 -2.06 -14.72 28.53
N LEU A 592 -1.39 -14.26 27.47
CA LEU A 592 -0.20 -13.44 27.59
C LEU A 592 -0.54 -12.04 28.11
N LEU A 593 -1.61 -11.43 27.58
CA LEU A 593 -2.07 -10.13 28.05
C LEU A 593 -2.62 -10.22 29.48
N ALA A 594 -3.37 -11.27 29.81
CA ALA A 594 -3.87 -11.50 31.16
C ALA A 594 -2.72 -11.69 32.16
N GLU A 595 -1.67 -12.43 31.80
CA GLU A 595 -0.47 -12.58 32.65
C GLU A 595 0.25 -11.25 32.87
N LEU A 596 0.37 -10.43 31.83
CA LEU A 596 1.17 -9.19 31.88
C LEU A 596 0.41 -8.00 32.49
N PHE A 597 -0.91 -7.95 32.34
CA PHE A 597 -1.73 -6.78 32.68
C PHE A 597 -2.72 -7.03 33.83
N THR A 598 -2.71 -8.21 34.48
CA THR A 598 -3.47 -8.44 35.72
C THR A 598 -2.56 -8.54 36.94
N ALA A 599 -3.04 -8.07 38.09
CA ALA A 599 -2.22 -7.97 39.31
C ALA A 599 -1.78 -9.33 39.88
N GLU A 600 -2.56 -10.40 39.67
CA GLU A 600 -2.22 -11.75 40.16
C GLU A 600 -1.69 -12.69 39.06
N GLY A 601 -1.71 -12.26 37.80
CA GLY A 601 -1.43 -13.11 36.65
C GLY A 601 -2.41 -14.29 36.52
N ILE A 602 -2.21 -15.08 35.47
CA ILE A 602 -2.94 -16.34 35.26
C ILE A 602 -2.06 -17.57 35.44
N GLY A 603 -0.75 -17.43 35.28
CA GLY A 603 0.26 -18.47 35.41
C GLY A 603 1.03 -18.44 36.73
N THR A 604 2.27 -18.94 36.69
CA THR A 604 3.21 -18.85 37.80
C THR A 604 4.43 -18.04 37.41
N GLN A 605 4.67 -16.94 38.13
CA GLN A 605 5.82 -16.09 37.98
C GLN A 605 6.95 -16.50 38.95
N VAL A 606 8.17 -16.61 38.44
CA VAL A 606 9.41 -16.77 39.22
C VAL A 606 10.09 -15.41 39.33
N VAL A 607 10.35 -14.98 40.57
CA VAL A 607 11.05 -13.72 40.89
C VAL A 607 12.04 -13.90 42.04
N GLU A 608 13.05 -13.05 42.11
CA GLU A 608 14.03 -13.12 43.20
C GLU A 608 13.39 -12.85 44.59
N GLN A 609 12.36 -11.98 44.68
CA GLN A 609 11.63 -11.64 45.92
C GLN A 609 10.12 -11.35 45.70
N GLN A 610 9.23 -11.85 46.58
CA GLN A 610 7.76 -11.58 46.55
C GLN A 610 7.37 -10.25 47.22
N HIS A 611 6.55 -9.40 46.57
CA HIS A 611 6.06 -8.12 47.12
C HIS A 611 4.52 -8.13 47.33
N LYS A 612 4.02 -7.53 48.43
CA LYS A 612 2.58 -7.33 48.72
C LYS A 612 2.19 -5.87 48.47
N GLY A 613 1.16 -5.62 47.65
CA GLY A 613 0.89 -4.31 47.05
C GLY A 613 0.27 -3.18 47.89
N VAL A 614 0.00 -3.34 49.20
CA VAL A 614 -0.37 -2.21 50.08
C VAL A 614 0.39 -2.33 51.38
N ARG A 615 1.08 -1.26 51.76
CA ARG A 615 1.92 -1.21 52.97
C ARG A 615 1.90 0.18 53.61
N ALA A 616 2.38 0.25 54.86
CA ALA A 616 2.66 1.53 55.49
C ALA A 616 3.71 2.29 54.67
N ALA A 617 3.50 3.60 54.54
CA ALA A 617 4.44 4.47 53.88
C ALA A 617 5.73 4.59 54.70
N THR A 618 6.84 4.69 54.00
CA THR A 618 8.16 4.99 54.53
C THR A 618 8.62 6.33 53.98
N ARG A 619 9.73 6.86 54.51
CA ARG A 619 10.27 8.15 54.03
C ARG A 619 10.67 8.11 52.54
N GLU A 620 10.99 6.95 52.01
CA GLU A 620 11.35 6.77 50.60
C GLU A 620 10.14 6.95 49.68
N ASP A 621 8.93 6.70 50.20
CA ASP A 621 7.67 6.82 49.45
C ASP A 621 7.17 8.26 49.32
N VAL A 622 7.76 9.20 50.08
CA VAL A 622 7.32 10.61 50.09
C VAL A 622 7.37 11.22 48.69
N ALA A 623 8.35 10.85 47.87
CA ALA A 623 8.42 11.31 46.48
C ALA A 623 7.22 10.82 45.66
N GLY A 624 6.88 9.53 45.76
CA GLY A 624 5.72 8.95 45.08
C GLY A 624 4.38 9.46 45.63
N ILE A 625 4.27 9.67 46.94
CA ILE A 625 3.08 10.29 47.56
C ILE A 625 2.88 11.72 47.04
N VAL A 626 3.96 12.53 46.97
CA VAL A 626 3.91 13.89 46.43
C VAL A 626 3.49 13.88 44.96
N GLU A 627 3.96 12.91 44.18
CA GLU A 627 3.54 12.74 42.78
C GLU A 627 2.05 12.43 42.66
N VAL A 628 1.54 11.50 43.47
CA VAL A 628 0.12 11.12 43.50
C VAL A 628 -0.81 12.26 43.91
N ILE A 629 -0.41 13.10 44.88
CA ILE A 629 -1.29 14.15 45.43
C ILE A 629 -1.12 15.52 44.77
N ARG A 630 -0.03 15.77 44.03
CA ARG A 630 0.26 17.08 43.41
C ARG A 630 -0.86 17.58 42.49
N PRO A 631 -1.52 16.77 41.64
CA PRO A 631 -2.66 17.22 40.86
C PRO A 631 -3.85 17.67 41.73
N LEU A 632 -4.03 17.05 42.90
CA LEU A 632 -5.06 17.43 43.86
C LEU A 632 -4.71 18.74 44.58
N GLU A 633 -3.42 18.98 44.83
CA GLU A 633 -2.93 20.26 45.38
C GLU A 633 -3.03 21.41 44.36
N GLU A 634 -2.70 21.16 43.10
CA GLU A 634 -2.73 22.14 42.01
C GLU A 634 -4.17 22.50 41.59
N SER A 635 -5.10 21.54 41.66
CA SER A 635 -6.53 21.79 41.43
C SER A 635 -7.24 22.48 42.62
N GLY A 636 -6.58 22.60 43.77
CA GLY A 636 -7.13 23.19 44.99
C GLY A 636 -8.07 22.26 45.78
N ALA A 637 -8.22 21.01 45.37
CA ALA A 637 -9.00 19.99 46.08
C ALA A 637 -8.33 19.54 47.38
N LEU A 638 -6.99 19.60 47.43
CA LEU A 638 -6.17 19.35 48.60
C LEU A 638 -5.36 20.61 48.94
N VAL A 639 -5.22 20.94 50.22
CA VAL A 639 -4.36 22.05 50.65
C VAL A 639 -2.90 21.63 50.48
N ARG A 640 -2.13 22.43 49.73
CA ARG A 640 -0.70 22.19 49.48
C ARG A 640 0.07 21.93 50.76
N ARG A 641 0.81 20.82 50.80
CA ARG A 641 1.65 20.43 51.94
C ARG A 641 3.12 20.55 51.58
N GLU A 642 3.91 21.09 52.51
CA GLU A 642 5.36 21.08 52.35
C GLU A 642 5.89 19.67 52.56
N ARG A 643 6.90 19.30 51.77
CA ARG A 643 7.54 17.98 51.82
C ARG A 643 8.00 17.63 53.24
N ASP A 644 8.61 18.57 53.94
CA ASP A 644 9.08 18.40 55.33
C ASP A 644 7.95 18.00 56.29
N ARG A 645 6.73 18.46 56.02
CA ARG A 645 5.54 18.11 56.80
C ARG A 645 5.02 16.72 56.45
N LEU A 646 5.06 16.33 55.17
CA LEU A 646 4.73 14.96 54.74
C LEU A 646 5.73 13.95 55.33
N GLU A 647 7.01 14.30 55.39
CA GLU A 647 8.04 13.47 56.03
C GLU A 647 7.84 13.31 57.55
N GLN A 648 7.29 14.33 58.22
CA GLN A 648 6.95 14.27 59.64
C GLN A 648 5.67 13.48 59.93
N GLU A 649 4.71 13.49 58.99
CA GLU A 649 3.42 12.83 59.13
C GLU A 649 3.36 11.44 58.44
N ILE A 650 4.47 10.96 57.87
CA ILE A 650 4.54 9.77 57.00
C ILE A 650 3.98 8.49 57.65
N ASP A 651 4.10 8.37 58.97
CA ASP A 651 3.59 7.23 59.75
C ASP A 651 2.06 7.12 59.71
N ASN A 652 1.36 8.18 59.28
CA ASN A 652 -0.08 8.19 59.08
C ASN A 652 -0.48 7.85 57.63
N PHE A 653 0.47 7.53 56.75
CA PHE A 653 0.19 7.24 55.34
C PHE A 653 0.27 5.74 55.04
N LEU A 654 -0.66 5.27 54.20
CA LEU A 654 -0.59 3.99 53.51
C LEU A 654 -0.31 4.25 52.04
N VAL A 655 0.50 3.38 51.42
CA VAL A 655 0.79 3.40 49.99
C VAL A 655 0.39 2.09 49.35
N ALA A 656 -0.20 2.20 48.16
CA ALA A 656 -0.38 1.10 47.24
C ALA A 656 0.81 1.12 46.27
N GLU A 657 1.53 0.01 46.19
CA GLU A 657 2.74 -0.15 45.37
C GLU A 657 2.50 -1.22 44.30
N LEU A 658 2.78 -0.88 43.06
CA LEU A 658 2.78 -1.80 41.93
C LEU A 658 4.15 -1.73 41.25
N ASP A 659 4.87 -2.85 41.20
CA ASP A 659 6.20 -2.94 40.57
C ASP A 659 7.21 -1.87 41.05
N GLY A 660 7.21 -1.53 42.35
CA GLY A 660 8.15 -0.56 42.93
C GLY A 660 7.68 0.90 42.83
N ILE A 661 6.51 1.16 42.24
CA ILE A 661 5.97 2.51 42.05
C ILE A 661 4.77 2.70 42.97
N VAL A 662 4.73 3.83 43.69
CA VAL A 662 3.56 4.24 44.49
C VAL A 662 2.46 4.70 43.53
N VAL A 663 1.44 3.85 43.34
CA VAL A 663 0.31 4.12 42.43
C VAL A 663 -0.90 4.70 43.15
N GLY A 664 -0.92 4.65 44.48
CA GLY A 664 -1.95 5.27 45.31
C GLY A 664 -1.47 5.53 46.73
N CYS A 665 -2.05 6.51 47.40
CA CYS A 665 -1.75 6.82 48.79
C CYS A 665 -2.99 7.29 49.54
N CYS A 666 -2.98 7.06 50.86
CA CYS A 666 -4.05 7.51 51.74
C CYS A 666 -3.48 7.93 53.10
N ALA A 667 -3.94 9.07 53.62
CA ALA A 667 -3.64 9.51 54.98
C ALA A 667 -4.76 9.07 55.95
N VAL A 668 -4.38 8.32 56.99
CA VAL A 668 -5.27 7.75 57.99
C VAL A 668 -4.83 8.21 59.38
N TYR A 669 -5.70 8.95 60.07
CA TYR A 669 -5.44 9.49 61.41
C TYR A 669 -6.28 8.71 62.45
N PRO A 670 -5.67 7.82 63.26
CA PRO A 670 -6.40 6.98 64.19
C PRO A 670 -6.84 7.72 65.47
N TYR A 671 -8.07 7.45 65.91
CA TYR A 671 -8.69 7.91 67.16
C TYR A 671 -9.31 6.71 67.92
N GLY A 672 -8.50 6.03 68.72
CA GLY A 672 -8.96 4.86 69.48
C GLY A 672 -9.33 3.68 68.56
N ALA A 673 -10.59 3.25 68.58
CA ALA A 673 -11.09 2.16 67.71
C ALA A 673 -11.64 2.66 66.36
N GLN A 674 -11.56 3.97 66.09
CA GLN A 674 -11.99 4.61 64.85
C GLN A 674 -10.81 5.34 64.22
N ALA A 675 -10.89 5.65 62.93
CA ALA A 675 -9.88 6.46 62.25
C ALA A 675 -10.56 7.43 61.29
N GLU A 676 -9.97 8.60 61.13
CA GLU A 676 -10.37 9.59 60.13
C GLU A 676 -9.49 9.45 58.90
N LEU A 677 -10.12 9.39 57.74
CA LEU A 677 -9.46 9.27 56.45
C LEU A 677 -9.48 10.64 55.77
N ALA A 678 -8.31 11.26 55.64
CA ALA A 678 -8.23 12.67 55.24
C ALA A 678 -8.31 12.85 53.72
N CYS A 679 -7.63 11.98 52.96
CA CYS A 679 -7.62 12.01 51.49
C CYS A 679 -7.15 10.65 50.97
N VAL A 680 -7.76 10.19 49.89
CA VAL A 680 -7.28 9.07 49.07
C VAL A 680 -6.91 9.63 47.72
N GLY A 681 -5.62 9.57 47.39
CA GLY A 681 -5.09 9.94 46.09
C GLY A 681 -4.71 8.68 45.33
N VAL A 682 -5.11 8.59 44.06
CA VAL A 682 -4.66 7.54 43.14
C VAL A 682 -4.01 8.24 41.97
N HIS A 683 -2.87 7.75 41.52
CA HIS A 683 -2.17 8.34 40.38
C HIS A 683 -3.11 8.34 39.16
N GLU A 684 -3.13 9.44 38.40
CA GLU A 684 -4.10 9.69 37.32
C GLU A 684 -4.21 8.54 36.30
N ASN A 685 -3.07 7.95 35.92
CA ASN A 685 -2.97 6.78 35.02
C ASN A 685 -3.66 5.51 35.54
N TYR A 686 -4.05 5.48 36.82
CA TYR A 686 -4.66 4.32 37.49
C TYR A 686 -6.08 4.63 37.98
N GLN A 687 -6.67 5.76 37.56
CA GLN A 687 -8.06 6.13 37.84
C GLN A 687 -8.99 5.64 36.72
N ALA A 688 -9.80 4.62 36.96
CA ALA A 688 -10.80 4.16 36.00
C ALA A 688 -12.09 5.00 36.09
N GLY A 689 -12.18 6.13 35.36
CA GLY A 689 -13.44 6.89 35.21
C GLY A 689 -13.32 8.30 34.59
N ASN A 690 -14.35 8.72 33.85
CA ASN A 690 -14.45 9.88 32.94
C ASN A 690 -14.06 11.27 33.50
N GLY A 691 -12.85 11.76 33.18
CA GLY A 691 -12.45 13.17 33.30
C GLY A 691 -11.34 13.50 32.29
N ILE A 692 -11.51 14.58 31.52
CA ILE A 692 -10.61 14.99 30.43
C ILE A 692 -9.30 15.55 30.99
N GLY A 693 -8.17 14.92 30.65
CA GLY A 693 -6.81 15.44 30.83
C GLY A 693 -5.92 14.94 29.68
N ILE A 694 -5.31 15.87 28.94
CA ILE A 694 -4.37 15.56 27.84
C ILE A 694 -3.06 15.06 28.50
N PRO A 695 -2.53 13.87 28.16
CA PRO A 695 -1.22 13.45 28.66
C PRO A 695 -0.16 14.46 28.25
N MET A 696 0.75 14.86 29.14
CA MET A 696 1.94 15.61 28.70
C MET A 696 2.68 14.76 27.67
N ALA A 697 2.80 15.28 26.44
CA ALA A 697 3.49 14.58 25.37
C ALA A 697 4.95 14.34 25.78
N ASP A 698 5.46 13.14 25.48
CA ASP A 698 6.91 12.94 25.41
C ASP A 698 7.46 13.99 24.44
N GLU A 699 8.27 14.90 24.95
CA GLU A 699 8.79 16.03 24.18
C GLU A 699 9.96 15.62 23.29
N ARG A 700 10.56 14.43 23.51
CA ARG A 700 11.75 13.95 22.81
C ARG A 700 11.59 12.56 22.20
N PRO A 701 10.48 12.23 21.53
CA PRO A 701 10.21 10.88 21.07
C PRO A 701 11.15 10.46 19.92
N TYR A 702 11.83 11.40 19.26
CA TYR A 702 12.74 11.11 18.14
C TYR A 702 14.20 11.39 18.51
N SER A 703 14.48 12.51 19.19
CA SER A 703 15.88 12.88 19.47
C SER A 703 16.50 12.00 20.53
N SER A 704 15.72 11.51 21.49
CA SER A 704 16.19 10.57 22.52
C SER A 704 16.80 9.30 21.91
N ILE A 705 16.22 8.77 20.83
CA ILE A 705 16.73 7.60 20.10
C ILE A 705 18.15 7.86 19.54
N VAL A 706 18.43 9.09 19.14
CA VAL A 706 19.71 9.49 18.52
C VAL A 706 20.77 9.89 19.54
N VAL A 707 20.37 10.38 20.72
CA VAL A 707 21.33 10.98 21.68
C VAL A 707 21.30 10.42 23.09
N ASP A 708 20.36 9.55 23.47
CA ASP A 708 20.30 8.97 24.82
C ASP A 708 20.94 7.57 24.84
N GLY A 709 21.35 7.09 26.01
CA GLY A 709 21.99 5.78 26.15
C GLY A 709 23.49 5.74 25.86
N VAL A 710 24.16 4.66 26.25
CA VAL A 710 25.61 4.50 26.08
C VAL A 710 25.94 4.20 24.61
N GLU A 711 25.06 3.47 23.94
CA GLU A 711 25.10 3.12 22.53
C GLU A 711 25.13 4.34 21.61
N GLN A 712 24.53 5.46 22.01
CA GLN A 712 24.57 6.73 21.27
C GLN A 712 25.74 7.65 21.67
N ALA A 713 26.72 7.17 22.43
CA ALA A 713 27.96 7.91 22.67
C ALA A 713 28.67 8.35 21.36
N PRO A 714 28.72 7.56 20.27
CA PRO A 714 29.26 8.00 18.98
C PRO A 714 28.48 9.18 18.39
N SER A 715 27.16 9.17 18.46
CA SER A 715 26.29 10.25 17.98
C SER A 715 26.54 11.54 18.76
N ARG A 716 26.57 11.46 20.10
CA ARG A 716 26.93 12.61 20.95
C ARG A 716 28.35 13.12 20.67
N ALA A 717 29.31 12.22 20.44
CA ALA A 717 30.69 12.59 20.08
C ALA A 717 30.77 13.41 18.78
N MET A 718 29.90 13.12 17.80
CA MET A 718 29.78 13.89 16.57
C MET A 718 29.03 15.22 16.77
N LEU A 719 28.12 15.29 17.74
CA LEU A 719 27.32 16.49 18.03
C LEU A 719 28.08 17.54 18.86
N TYR A 720 29.02 17.13 19.72
CA TYR A 720 29.84 18.08 20.49
C TYR A 720 30.58 19.11 19.60
N PRO A 721 31.31 18.71 18.53
CA PRO A 721 31.98 19.65 17.64
C PRO A 721 31.07 20.65 16.93
N VAL A 722 29.80 20.33 16.71
CA VAL A 722 28.82 21.25 16.10
C VAL A 722 28.09 22.13 17.13
N GLY A 723 28.60 22.17 18.38
CA GLY A 723 28.17 23.12 19.39
C GLY A 723 27.09 22.61 20.34
N PHE A 724 26.93 21.29 20.49
CA PHE A 724 26.12 20.72 21.57
C PHE A 724 26.91 20.69 22.88
N THR A 725 26.19 20.87 23.98
CA THR A 725 26.67 20.61 25.34
C THR A 725 25.94 19.42 25.94
N GLU A 726 26.41 18.91 27.08
CA GLU A 726 25.75 17.79 27.77
C GLU A 726 24.29 18.07 28.10
N GLU A 727 23.98 19.32 28.49
CA GLU A 727 22.62 19.74 28.80
C GLU A 727 21.72 19.85 27.55
N ASP A 728 22.30 20.07 26.37
CA ASP A 728 21.52 20.14 25.13
C ASP A 728 20.96 18.78 24.72
N PHE A 729 21.63 17.68 25.10
CA PHE A 729 21.10 16.33 24.85
C PHE A 729 19.87 16.00 25.68
N LYS A 730 19.47 16.86 26.63
CA LYS A 730 18.24 16.67 27.42
C LYS A 730 17.05 17.47 26.84
N LYS A 731 17.28 18.26 25.79
CA LYS A 731 16.28 19.16 25.19
C LYS A 731 15.67 18.55 23.92
N PRO A 732 14.43 18.91 23.58
CA PRO A 732 13.89 18.62 22.25
C PRO A 732 14.75 19.26 21.17
N GLN A 733 15.05 18.50 20.13
CA GLN A 733 15.87 18.97 19.02
C GLN A 733 14.99 19.46 17.88
N ILE A 734 15.20 20.70 17.44
CA ILE A 734 14.40 21.32 16.38
C ILE A 734 15.26 21.55 15.14
N GLY A 735 14.90 20.91 14.03
CA GLY A 735 15.54 21.17 12.75
C GLY A 735 15.10 22.51 12.18
N ILE A 736 16.03 23.32 11.66
CA ILE A 736 15.71 24.54 10.91
C ILE A 736 16.08 24.29 9.44
N ALA A 737 15.08 23.97 8.63
CA ALA A 737 15.25 23.64 7.22
C ALA A 737 15.24 24.91 6.36
N SER A 738 16.43 25.35 5.95
CA SER A 738 16.64 26.56 5.17
C SER A 738 16.73 26.25 3.67
N THR A 739 15.97 26.98 2.85
CA THR A 739 16.11 26.97 1.39
C THR A 739 17.05 28.09 0.88
N TRP A 740 17.94 28.61 1.73
CA TRP A 740 18.86 29.69 1.35
C TRP A 740 19.76 29.31 0.18
N SER A 741 19.90 30.23 -0.77
CA SER A 741 20.86 30.14 -1.87
C SER A 741 21.03 31.49 -2.56
N MET A 742 22.20 31.70 -3.17
CA MET A 742 22.49 32.87 -4.01
C MET A 742 22.03 32.71 -5.47
N VAL A 743 21.34 31.62 -5.81
CA VAL A 743 20.80 31.41 -7.17
C VAL A 743 19.56 32.25 -7.48
N THR A 744 18.97 32.92 -6.48
CA THR A 744 17.75 33.73 -6.66
C THR A 744 17.60 34.83 -5.60
N PRO A 745 17.07 36.02 -5.93
CA PRO A 745 16.72 37.05 -4.95
C PRO A 745 15.65 36.58 -3.96
N CYS A 746 14.82 35.59 -4.34
CA CYS A 746 13.77 35.04 -3.47
C CYS A 746 14.31 34.40 -2.18
N ASN A 747 15.56 33.91 -2.21
CA ASN A 747 16.12 33.06 -1.16
C ASN A 747 17.44 33.59 -0.56
N MET A 748 18.05 34.62 -1.16
CA MET A 748 19.39 35.08 -0.77
C MET A 748 19.49 35.56 0.69
N HIS A 749 18.37 35.98 1.30
CA HIS A 749 18.29 36.47 2.69
C HIS A 749 17.82 35.41 3.69
N ILE A 750 17.38 34.23 3.23
CA ILE A 750 16.77 33.20 4.10
C ILE A 750 17.74 32.66 5.16
N ASN A 751 19.06 32.71 4.93
CA ASN A 751 20.06 32.35 5.95
C ASN A 751 19.86 33.16 7.24
N ALA A 752 19.62 34.47 7.13
CA ALA A 752 19.46 35.34 8.29
C ALA A 752 18.14 35.05 9.01
N LEU A 753 17.08 34.72 8.26
CA LEU A 753 15.82 34.28 8.85
C LEU A 753 15.99 32.95 9.59
N ALA A 754 16.75 32.02 9.03
CA ALA A 754 17.04 30.73 9.66
C ALA A 754 17.84 30.92 10.97
N ASP A 755 18.81 31.83 10.99
CA ASP A 755 19.53 32.21 12.22
C ASP A 755 18.59 32.77 13.30
N GLU A 756 17.57 33.57 12.91
CA GLU A 756 16.55 34.04 13.87
C GLU A 756 15.67 32.91 14.39
N ALA A 757 15.30 31.94 13.55
CA ALA A 757 14.51 30.77 13.98
C ALA A 757 15.30 29.87 14.95
N VAL A 758 16.61 29.71 14.74
CA VAL A 758 17.53 29.04 15.69
C VAL A 758 17.48 29.75 17.04
N LYS A 759 17.65 31.07 17.08
CA LYS A 759 17.61 31.85 18.32
C LYS A 759 16.27 31.70 19.05
N GLY A 760 15.17 31.70 18.30
CA GLY A 760 13.82 31.54 18.85
C GLY A 760 13.57 30.17 19.49
N ALA A 761 13.97 29.09 18.80
CA ALA A 761 13.87 27.74 19.30
C ALA A 761 14.75 27.50 20.53
N ASP A 762 16.01 27.94 20.49
CA ASP A 762 16.94 27.83 21.62
C ASP A 762 16.44 28.61 22.85
N ALA A 763 15.95 29.84 22.65
CA ALA A 763 15.37 30.66 23.72
C ALA A 763 14.11 30.04 24.34
N ALA A 764 13.35 29.24 23.58
CA ALA A 764 12.18 28.52 24.06
C ALA A 764 12.51 27.21 24.81
N GLY A 765 13.80 26.88 24.95
CA GLY A 765 14.27 25.69 25.67
C GLY A 765 14.39 24.43 24.81
N ALA A 766 14.46 24.57 23.49
CA ALA A 766 14.88 23.50 22.59
C ALA A 766 16.38 23.59 22.31
N LYS A 767 16.91 22.65 21.51
CA LYS A 767 18.19 22.77 20.83
C LYS A 767 17.97 22.77 19.33
N ALA A 768 18.23 23.89 18.67
CA ALA A 768 18.05 24.01 17.23
C ALA A 768 19.28 23.53 16.44
N VAL A 769 19.03 22.93 15.27
CA VAL A 769 20.06 22.54 14.31
C VAL A 769 19.69 23.06 12.94
N LEU A 770 20.48 24.01 12.43
CA LEU A 770 20.32 24.57 11.09
C LEU A 770 20.85 23.61 10.03
N PHE A 771 20.04 23.33 9.01
CA PHE A 771 20.47 22.64 7.81
C PHE A 771 19.86 23.28 6.55
N ASN A 772 20.40 22.94 5.39
CA ASN A 772 19.97 23.50 4.12
C ASN A 772 19.47 22.44 3.14
N THR A 773 18.53 22.84 2.30
CA THR A 773 18.12 22.13 1.08
C THR A 773 18.28 23.04 -0.14
N ILE A 774 18.15 22.48 -1.34
CA ILE A 774 18.29 23.19 -2.61
C ILE A 774 17.13 24.17 -2.84
N THR A 775 17.31 25.05 -3.82
CA THR A 775 16.22 25.85 -4.39
C THR A 775 16.55 26.15 -5.86
N VAL A 776 15.53 26.44 -6.65
CA VAL A 776 15.64 26.88 -8.04
C VAL A 776 14.87 28.18 -8.24
N SER A 777 15.25 28.94 -9.27
CA SER A 777 14.61 30.21 -9.59
C SER A 777 13.68 30.04 -10.78
N ASP A 778 12.37 30.11 -10.55
CA ASP A 778 11.39 30.13 -11.64
C ASP A 778 11.65 31.33 -12.56
N GLY A 779 11.83 32.53 -11.99
CA GLY A 779 12.06 33.75 -12.77
C GLY A 779 13.30 33.72 -13.68
N ILE A 780 14.38 33.02 -13.29
CA ILE A 780 15.59 32.88 -14.14
C ILE A 780 15.45 31.74 -15.14
N SER A 781 14.76 30.66 -14.76
CA SER A 781 14.63 29.47 -15.61
C SER A 781 13.56 29.61 -16.70
N MET A 782 12.63 30.55 -16.55
CA MET A 782 11.57 30.87 -17.53
C MET A 782 12.14 31.06 -18.95
N GLY A 783 11.49 30.44 -19.94
CA GLY A 783 11.90 30.50 -21.34
C GLY A 783 13.17 29.73 -21.69
N THR A 784 13.67 28.87 -20.79
CA THR A 784 14.85 28.03 -21.03
C THR A 784 14.58 26.56 -20.67
N PRO A 785 15.42 25.60 -21.12
CA PRO A 785 15.34 24.21 -20.70
C PRO A 785 15.41 24.00 -19.17
N GLY A 786 15.93 24.99 -18.42
CA GLY A 786 15.98 24.96 -16.96
C GLY A 786 14.60 24.87 -16.31
N MET A 787 13.53 25.38 -16.96
CA MET A 787 12.17 25.36 -16.41
C MET A 787 11.65 23.94 -16.15
N ARG A 788 12.20 22.93 -16.83
CA ARG A 788 11.90 21.50 -16.61
C ARG A 788 12.24 21.05 -15.19
N TYR A 789 13.19 21.72 -14.54
CA TYR A 789 13.62 21.41 -13.18
C TYR A 789 12.82 22.17 -12.10
N SER A 790 11.95 23.12 -12.48
CA SER A 790 11.18 23.92 -11.53
C SER A 790 10.25 23.02 -10.70
N LEU A 791 9.22 22.42 -11.30
CA LEU A 791 8.27 21.60 -10.53
C LEU A 791 8.94 20.38 -9.89
N ALA A 792 9.89 19.74 -10.58
CA ALA A 792 10.66 18.63 -10.03
C ALA A 792 11.45 19.01 -8.77
N SER A 793 11.84 20.28 -8.61
CA SER A 793 12.48 20.75 -7.38
C SER A 793 11.55 20.69 -6.17
N ARG A 794 10.21 20.73 -6.36
CA ARG A 794 9.24 20.57 -5.27
C ARG A 794 9.47 19.24 -4.54
N GLU A 795 9.53 18.15 -5.30
CA GLU A 795 9.78 16.80 -4.76
C GLU A 795 11.16 16.70 -4.15
N VAL A 796 12.20 17.17 -4.85
CA VAL A 796 13.58 17.10 -4.33
C VAL A 796 13.72 17.85 -3.01
N ILE A 797 13.08 19.01 -2.86
CA ILE A 797 13.10 19.78 -1.61
C ILE A 797 12.35 19.04 -0.51
N ALA A 798 11.16 18.49 -0.81
CA ALA A 798 10.37 17.73 0.15
C ALA A 798 11.15 16.52 0.67
N ASP A 799 11.67 15.70 -0.25
CA ASP A 799 12.48 14.51 0.05
C ASP A 799 13.75 14.87 0.84
N SER A 800 14.39 16.01 0.53
CA SER A 800 15.60 16.46 1.23
C SER A 800 15.32 16.88 2.67
N ILE A 801 14.20 17.57 2.93
CA ILE A 801 13.79 17.93 4.29
C ILE A 801 13.43 16.68 5.07
N GLU A 802 12.60 15.81 4.49
CA GLU A 802 12.19 14.52 5.06
C GLU A 802 13.41 13.67 5.44
N THR A 803 14.38 13.55 4.53
CA THR A 803 15.63 12.80 4.76
C THR A 803 16.39 13.30 5.98
N VAL A 804 16.58 14.61 6.13
CA VAL A 804 17.36 15.17 7.24
C VAL A 804 16.59 15.08 8.56
N VAL A 805 15.30 15.47 8.55
CA VAL A 805 14.47 15.44 9.77
C VAL A 805 14.33 14.00 10.28
N GLY A 806 14.12 13.03 9.38
CA GLY A 806 14.09 11.61 9.69
C GLY A 806 15.42 11.11 10.25
N ALA A 807 16.52 11.31 9.53
CA ALA A 807 17.83 10.77 9.89
C ALA A 807 18.45 11.39 11.15
N GLN A 808 18.20 12.67 11.43
CA GLN A 808 18.73 13.36 12.61
C GLN A 808 17.81 13.23 13.84
N GLY A 809 16.65 12.58 13.71
CA GLY A 809 15.72 12.39 14.82
C GLY A 809 15.20 13.70 15.42
N PHE A 810 14.98 14.76 14.62
CA PHE A 810 14.46 16.02 15.17
C PHE A 810 13.01 15.86 15.65
N ASP A 811 12.72 16.37 16.85
CA ASP A 811 11.39 16.27 17.50
C ASP A 811 10.36 17.20 16.88
N GLY A 812 10.82 18.24 16.19
CA GLY A 812 10.02 19.15 15.37
C GLY A 812 10.92 19.94 14.43
N PHE A 813 10.33 20.73 13.54
CA PHE A 813 11.14 21.54 12.62
C PHE A 813 10.46 22.81 12.11
N VAL A 814 11.27 23.81 11.78
CA VAL A 814 10.84 24.99 11.04
C VAL A 814 11.27 24.82 9.59
N ALA A 815 10.36 24.99 8.63
CA ALA A 815 10.68 24.96 7.21
C ALA A 815 10.55 26.37 6.61
N ILE A 816 11.64 26.89 6.04
CA ILE A 816 11.69 28.27 5.53
C ILE A 816 11.82 28.27 4.00
N GLY A 817 10.79 28.78 3.33
CA GLY A 817 10.67 28.80 1.86
C GLY A 817 10.51 30.22 1.31
N GLY A 818 11.07 30.48 0.13
CA GLY A 818 10.98 31.78 -0.54
C GLY A 818 10.40 31.72 -1.95
N CYS A 819 11.06 31.01 -2.86
CA CYS A 819 10.64 30.91 -4.26
C CYS A 819 9.47 29.93 -4.45
N ASP A 820 8.77 30.04 -5.58
CA ASP A 820 7.48 29.41 -5.90
C ASP A 820 7.33 27.97 -5.39
N LYS A 821 8.25 27.08 -5.73
CA LYS A 821 8.14 25.65 -5.42
C LYS A 821 8.59 25.29 -4.00
N ASN A 822 9.19 26.22 -3.25
CA ASN A 822 9.64 25.97 -1.89
C ASN A 822 8.46 25.79 -0.91
N MET A 823 7.48 26.69 -0.95
CA MET A 823 6.29 26.66 -0.08
C MET A 823 5.58 25.29 -0.11
N PRO A 824 5.17 24.78 -1.29
CA PRO A 824 4.51 23.49 -1.35
C PRO A 824 5.43 22.33 -1.00
N ALA A 825 6.72 22.39 -1.31
CA ALA A 825 7.68 21.37 -0.90
C ALA A 825 7.82 21.28 0.63
N CYS A 826 7.89 22.43 1.29
CA CYS A 826 7.87 22.50 2.76
C CYS A 826 6.56 21.95 3.31
N GLY A 827 5.41 22.29 2.70
CA GLY A 827 4.11 21.74 3.08
C GLY A 827 4.02 20.22 2.95
N ILE A 828 4.53 19.65 1.85
CA ILE A 828 4.60 18.20 1.63
C ILE A 828 5.50 17.54 2.69
N ALA A 829 6.69 18.09 2.96
CA ALA A 829 7.57 17.56 4.00
C ALA A 829 6.96 17.64 5.40
N ILE A 830 6.27 18.74 5.73
CA ILE A 830 5.53 18.89 6.99
C ILE A 830 4.45 17.81 7.11
N ALA A 831 3.66 17.60 6.07
CA ALA A 831 2.62 16.58 6.05
C ALA A 831 3.19 15.15 6.18
N ARG A 832 4.19 14.78 5.37
CA ARG A 832 4.82 13.44 5.39
C ARG A 832 5.49 13.12 6.72
N MET A 833 6.25 14.07 7.28
CA MET A 833 6.96 13.84 8.55
C MET A 833 5.99 13.73 9.73
N ASN A 834 4.85 14.42 9.66
CA ASN A 834 3.86 14.54 10.73
C ASN A 834 4.46 14.80 12.12
N ARG A 835 5.51 15.63 12.18
CA ARG A 835 6.13 16.13 13.43
C ARG A 835 5.75 17.58 13.65
N PRO A 836 5.67 18.07 14.90
CA PRO A 836 5.44 19.48 15.20
C PRO A 836 6.28 20.40 14.32
N ALA A 837 5.62 21.23 13.50
CA ALA A 837 6.33 22.02 12.52
C ALA A 837 5.63 23.33 12.18
N VAL A 838 6.43 24.31 11.74
CA VAL A 838 5.94 25.63 11.29
C VAL A 838 6.57 25.97 9.95
N PHE A 839 5.74 26.40 9.00
CA PHE A 839 6.20 26.99 7.75
C PHE A 839 6.42 28.50 7.91
N VAL A 840 7.58 28.99 7.48
CA VAL A 840 7.92 30.42 7.43
C VAL A 840 8.15 30.84 5.99
N TYR A 841 7.34 31.80 5.53
CA TYR A 841 7.56 32.45 4.24
C TYR A 841 8.70 33.46 4.32
N GLY A 842 9.62 33.44 3.35
CA GLY A 842 10.75 34.37 3.25
C GLY A 842 10.36 35.84 3.04
N GLY A 843 9.14 36.11 2.60
CA GLY A 843 8.62 37.47 2.41
C GLY A 843 8.71 37.95 0.96
N THR A 844 7.81 38.87 0.62
CA THR A 844 7.70 39.45 -0.73
C THR A 844 8.80 40.49 -0.97
N ILE A 845 9.23 40.61 -2.22
CA ILE A 845 10.13 41.68 -2.67
C ILE A 845 9.41 43.03 -2.65
N MET A 846 10.17 44.11 -2.43
CA MET A 846 9.68 45.47 -2.68
C MET A 846 9.49 45.73 -4.18
N PRO A 847 8.52 46.54 -4.60
CA PRO A 847 8.39 46.95 -6.00
C PRO A 847 9.64 47.69 -6.49
N GLY A 848 10.04 47.45 -7.74
CA GLY A 848 11.11 48.17 -8.41
C GLY A 848 10.73 49.62 -8.75
N ALA A 849 11.65 50.33 -9.39
CA ALA A 849 11.40 51.69 -9.87
C ALA A 849 10.14 51.72 -10.76
N GLU A 850 9.32 52.76 -10.64
CA GLU A 850 8.04 52.88 -11.36
C GLU A 850 7.08 51.68 -11.15
N ARG A 851 7.12 51.04 -9.97
CA ARG A 851 6.29 49.86 -9.64
C ARG A 851 6.53 48.66 -10.55
N ARG A 852 7.73 48.54 -11.11
CA ARG A 852 8.11 47.41 -11.98
C ARG A 852 8.36 46.14 -11.17
N ASP A 853 8.17 45.01 -11.83
CA ASP A 853 8.38 43.66 -11.34
C ASP A 853 8.93 42.75 -12.47
N VAL A 854 9.06 41.44 -12.19
CA VAL A 854 9.59 40.49 -13.19
C VAL A 854 8.73 40.42 -14.46
N VAL A 855 7.39 40.51 -14.34
CA VAL A 855 6.49 40.50 -15.49
C VAL A 855 6.69 41.73 -16.36
N SER A 856 6.96 42.88 -15.75
CA SER A 856 7.29 44.11 -16.47
C SER A 856 8.51 43.93 -17.40
N VAL A 857 9.48 43.09 -17.02
CA VAL A 857 10.65 42.77 -17.85
C VAL A 857 10.25 41.87 -19.03
N PHE A 858 9.41 40.86 -18.81
CA PHE A 858 8.92 39.98 -19.88
C PHE A 858 8.06 40.72 -20.90
N GLU A 859 7.18 41.61 -20.45
CA GLU A 859 6.40 42.50 -21.33
C GLU A 859 7.32 43.43 -22.14
N ALA A 860 8.37 43.98 -21.51
CA ALA A 860 9.35 44.83 -22.18
C ALA A 860 10.10 44.07 -23.30
N VAL A 861 10.42 42.78 -23.11
CA VAL A 861 10.99 41.92 -24.16
C VAL A 861 10.02 41.77 -25.33
N GLY A 862 8.73 41.54 -25.07
CA GLY A 862 7.71 41.47 -26.12
C GLY A 862 7.57 42.79 -26.91
N GLN A 863 7.56 43.93 -26.21
CA GLN A 863 7.50 45.25 -26.83
C GLN A 863 8.76 45.57 -27.65
N HIS A 864 9.94 45.19 -27.16
CA HIS A 864 11.20 45.34 -27.88
C HIS A 864 11.19 44.53 -29.18
N ALA A 865 10.76 43.27 -29.12
CA ALA A 865 10.67 42.42 -30.29
C ALA A 865 9.64 42.90 -31.33
N ALA A 866 8.57 43.56 -30.87
CA ALA A 866 7.61 44.25 -31.74
C ALA A 866 8.11 45.60 -32.31
N GLY A 867 9.32 46.05 -31.94
CA GLY A 867 9.88 47.34 -32.37
C GLY A 867 9.36 48.55 -31.61
N ASN A 868 8.60 48.34 -30.53
CA ASN A 868 7.94 49.40 -29.74
C ASN A 868 8.78 49.90 -28.55
N LEU A 869 9.93 49.27 -28.27
CA LEU A 869 10.82 49.61 -27.15
C LEU A 869 12.29 49.62 -27.61
N SER A 870 13.08 50.60 -27.17
CA SER A 870 14.50 50.70 -27.51
C SER A 870 15.40 49.85 -26.59
N ASP A 871 16.59 49.48 -27.07
CA ASP A 871 17.60 48.76 -26.28
C ASP A 871 17.95 49.48 -24.96
N ILE A 872 18.05 50.81 -24.99
CA ILE A 872 18.35 51.64 -23.82
C ILE A 872 17.23 51.52 -22.78
N LYS A 873 15.97 51.59 -23.23
CA LYS A 873 14.82 51.50 -22.32
C LYS A 873 14.66 50.09 -21.77
N LEU A 874 14.88 49.05 -22.59
CA LEU A 874 14.89 47.67 -22.14
C LEU A 874 15.95 47.45 -21.04
N LYS A 875 17.17 47.97 -21.24
CA LYS A 875 18.25 47.84 -20.24
C LYS A 875 17.93 48.57 -18.93
N GLU A 876 17.28 49.73 -19.01
CA GLU A 876 16.84 50.48 -17.84
C GLU A 876 15.74 49.73 -17.06
N ILE A 877 14.79 49.09 -17.75
CA ILE A 877 13.78 48.24 -17.12
C ILE A 877 14.44 47.02 -16.45
N GLU A 878 15.30 46.29 -17.17
CA GLU A 878 16.03 45.11 -16.68
C GLU A 878 16.81 45.41 -15.38
N SER A 879 17.49 46.55 -15.32
CA SER A 879 18.37 46.92 -14.20
C SER A 879 17.66 47.52 -12.98
N THR A 880 16.35 47.80 -13.06
CA THR A 880 15.60 48.51 -12.00
C THR A 880 14.34 47.79 -11.52
N ALA A 881 13.92 46.71 -12.18
CA ALA A 881 12.69 45.98 -11.87
C ALA A 881 12.77 45.14 -10.59
N ILE A 882 13.94 44.58 -10.25
CA ILE A 882 14.14 43.68 -9.10
C ILE A 882 15.11 44.35 -8.11
N PRO A 883 14.61 45.07 -7.09
CA PRO A 883 15.45 45.95 -6.27
C PRO A 883 16.25 45.25 -5.16
N GLY A 884 15.97 43.98 -4.86
CA GLY A 884 16.61 43.29 -3.74
C GLY A 884 16.00 41.94 -3.35
N PRO A 885 16.13 41.53 -2.08
CA PRO A 885 15.64 40.23 -1.60
C PRO A 885 14.11 40.13 -1.55
N GLY A 886 13.59 38.92 -1.77
CA GLY A 886 12.18 38.56 -1.64
C GLY A 886 11.57 37.92 -2.89
N SER A 887 10.43 37.25 -2.74
CA SER A 887 9.74 36.61 -3.87
C SER A 887 8.98 37.61 -4.73
N CYS A 888 8.57 37.21 -5.93
CA CYS A 888 7.84 38.04 -6.89
C CYS A 888 6.65 38.78 -6.24
N GLY A 889 6.55 40.09 -6.43
CA GLY A 889 5.66 40.98 -5.67
C GLY A 889 4.16 40.90 -5.97
N GLY A 890 3.73 40.26 -7.05
CA GLY A 890 2.32 40.03 -7.36
C GLY A 890 1.76 38.80 -6.64
N MET A 891 0.45 38.54 -6.81
CA MET A 891 -0.21 37.31 -6.36
C MET A 891 0.09 36.13 -7.30
N TYR A 892 1.38 35.91 -7.57
CA TYR A 892 1.90 34.72 -8.25
C TYR A 892 1.94 33.53 -7.29
N THR A 893 2.51 32.41 -7.71
CA THR A 893 2.56 31.18 -6.91
C THR A 893 3.15 31.41 -5.53
N ALA A 894 4.22 32.21 -5.40
CA ALA A 894 4.85 32.41 -4.11
C ALA A 894 3.93 33.03 -3.05
N ASN A 895 3.35 34.20 -3.33
CA ASN A 895 2.43 34.88 -2.41
C ASN A 895 1.10 34.12 -2.25
N THR A 896 0.64 33.44 -3.32
CA THR A 896 -0.56 32.59 -3.25
C THR A 896 -0.35 31.45 -2.27
N MET A 897 0.73 30.68 -2.43
CA MET A 897 1.02 29.55 -1.56
C MET A 897 1.38 30.00 -0.15
N ALA A 898 2.08 31.12 0.04
CA ALA A 898 2.30 31.67 1.37
C ALA A 898 0.96 31.94 2.09
N SER A 899 0.03 32.61 1.40
CA SER A 899 -1.30 32.91 1.95
C SER A 899 -2.13 31.65 2.22
N ALA A 900 -2.05 30.66 1.31
CA ALA A 900 -2.71 29.38 1.47
C ALA A 900 -2.15 28.58 2.67
N MET A 901 -0.83 28.61 2.91
CA MET A 901 -0.20 27.95 4.05
C MET A 901 -0.61 28.55 5.41
N GLU A 902 -0.84 29.87 5.46
CA GLU A 902 -1.42 30.51 6.65
C GLU A 902 -2.88 30.10 6.86
N ALA A 903 -3.67 30.01 5.78
CA ALA A 903 -5.06 29.55 5.83
C ALA A 903 -5.21 28.05 6.18
N LEU A 904 -4.23 27.21 5.80
CA LEU A 904 -4.09 25.82 6.26
C LEU A 904 -3.75 25.74 7.76
N GLY A 905 -3.35 26.85 8.38
CA GLY A 905 -2.89 26.87 9.77
C GLY A 905 -1.44 26.44 9.96
N LEU A 906 -0.64 26.28 8.89
CA LEU A 906 0.77 25.85 8.95
C LEU A 906 1.76 27.00 9.16
N SER A 907 1.34 28.24 8.99
CA SER A 907 2.13 29.44 9.26
C SER A 907 1.57 30.26 10.41
N LEU A 908 2.46 30.95 11.12
CA LEU A 908 2.02 31.90 12.13
C LEU A 908 1.15 33.00 11.52
N PRO A 909 0.12 33.48 12.25
CA PRO A 909 -0.69 34.64 11.91
C PRO A 909 0.12 35.80 11.32
N ASN A 910 -0.26 36.23 10.12
CA ASN A 910 0.34 37.29 9.31
C ASN A 910 1.78 37.06 8.83
N SER A 911 2.38 35.89 9.08
CA SER A 911 3.73 35.57 8.60
C SER A 911 3.76 35.41 7.07
N SER A 912 2.65 35.03 6.44
CA SER A 912 2.59 34.94 4.97
C SER A 912 2.59 36.31 4.27
N ALA A 913 2.28 37.39 4.99
CA ALA A 913 2.11 38.73 4.44
C ALA A 913 3.09 39.72 5.06
N GLN A 914 4.38 39.55 4.76
CA GLN A 914 5.44 40.49 5.16
C GLN A 914 6.46 40.72 4.06
N ASN A 915 7.05 41.92 4.04
CA ASN A 915 8.15 42.24 3.14
C ASN A 915 9.44 41.54 3.61
N ALA A 916 10.22 41.00 2.67
CA ALA A 916 11.42 40.22 2.96
C ALA A 916 12.47 40.95 3.82
N ILE A 917 12.60 42.27 3.63
CA ILE A 917 13.58 43.12 4.32
C ILE A 917 13.05 43.74 5.62
N SER A 918 11.82 43.41 6.04
CA SER A 918 11.20 43.98 7.24
C SER A 918 11.71 43.33 8.53
N ASP A 919 11.72 44.10 9.61
CA ASP A 919 12.02 43.53 10.94
C ASP A 919 10.90 42.62 11.45
N ALA A 920 9.65 42.85 11.00
CA ALA A 920 8.53 41.94 11.26
C ALA A 920 8.83 40.53 10.75
N LYS A 921 9.39 40.38 9.54
CA LYS A 921 9.77 39.07 8.99
C LYS A 921 10.85 38.36 9.81
N LYS A 922 11.84 39.09 10.34
CA LYS A 922 12.83 38.51 11.26
C LYS A 922 12.16 38.01 12.54
N GLN A 923 11.25 38.81 13.09
CA GLN A 923 10.49 38.46 14.28
C GLN A 923 9.58 37.25 14.05
N ASP A 924 8.95 37.12 12.89
CA ASP A 924 8.15 35.95 12.53
C ASP A 924 9.01 34.68 12.57
N SER A 925 10.22 34.75 12.02
CA SER A 925 11.14 33.61 12.00
C SER A 925 11.60 33.21 13.40
N TYR A 926 11.93 34.20 14.24
CA TYR A 926 12.20 33.97 15.67
C TYR A 926 11.01 33.31 16.37
N ASN A 927 9.80 33.86 16.17
CA ASN A 927 8.58 33.33 16.79
C ASN A 927 8.26 31.91 16.29
N ALA A 928 8.59 31.56 15.06
CA ALA A 928 8.37 30.22 14.51
C ALA A 928 9.17 29.15 15.26
N GLY A 929 10.44 29.44 15.62
CA GLY A 929 11.24 28.53 16.43
C GLY A 929 10.60 28.28 17.81
N ALA A 930 10.10 29.33 18.45
CA ALA A 930 9.39 29.22 19.72
C ALA A 930 8.04 28.51 19.58
N ALA A 931 7.32 28.71 18.47
CA ALA A 931 6.04 28.08 18.19
C ALA A 931 6.19 26.56 18.01
N VAL A 932 7.19 26.08 17.27
CA VAL A 932 7.47 24.62 17.17
C VAL A 932 7.70 24.02 18.55
N ARG A 933 8.48 24.69 19.41
CA ARG A 933 8.68 24.23 20.79
C ARG A 933 7.37 24.16 21.58
N ASN A 934 6.47 25.12 21.41
CA ASN A 934 5.14 25.09 22.01
C ASN A 934 4.29 23.93 21.46
N LEU A 935 4.32 23.67 20.16
CA LEU A 935 3.62 22.54 19.55
C LEU A 935 4.12 21.18 20.10
N ILE A 936 5.43 21.04 20.32
CA ILE A 936 6.00 19.86 21.00
C ILE A 936 5.41 19.69 22.41
N LYS A 937 5.29 20.78 23.20
CA LYS A 937 4.66 20.71 24.55
C LYS A 937 3.21 20.24 24.49
N LEU A 938 2.48 20.73 23.49
CA LEU A 938 1.06 20.44 23.32
C LEU A 938 0.82 19.08 22.62
N GLY A 939 1.87 18.43 22.11
CA GLY A 939 1.76 17.23 21.29
C GLY A 939 1.07 17.46 19.93
N LEU A 940 0.97 18.72 19.48
CA LEU A 940 0.25 19.09 18.26
C LEU A 940 1.11 18.84 17.01
N LYS A 941 0.54 18.07 16.08
CA LYS A 941 1.16 17.63 14.83
C LYS A 941 0.40 18.18 13.62
N PRO A 942 1.02 18.16 12.42
CA PRO A 942 0.35 18.54 11.18
C PRO A 942 -0.97 17.81 10.94
N SER A 943 -1.09 16.52 11.31
CA SER A 943 -2.35 15.75 11.21
C SER A 943 -3.49 16.30 12.07
N ASP A 944 -3.19 17.11 13.09
CA ASP A 944 -4.19 17.75 13.94
C ASP A 944 -4.68 19.09 13.35
N MET A 945 -4.00 19.60 12.31
CA MET A 945 -4.28 20.90 11.67
C MET A 945 -4.78 20.74 10.23
N LEU A 946 -4.20 19.80 9.49
CA LEU A 946 -4.53 19.52 8.10
C LEU A 946 -5.78 18.65 8.01
N SER A 947 -6.93 19.30 7.89
CA SER A 947 -8.23 18.67 7.61
C SER A 947 -8.80 19.15 6.28
N ARG A 948 -9.86 18.50 5.80
CA ARG A 948 -10.57 18.95 4.59
C ARG A 948 -11.05 20.39 4.70
N GLU A 949 -11.53 20.79 5.88
CA GLU A 949 -11.94 22.15 6.21
C GLU A 949 -10.77 23.14 6.12
N ALA A 950 -9.57 22.76 6.58
CA ALA A 950 -8.38 23.59 6.44
C ALA A 950 -8.00 23.78 4.96
N PHE A 951 -8.12 22.75 4.13
CA PHE A 951 -7.93 22.88 2.67
C PHE A 951 -9.02 23.75 2.02
N GLU A 952 -10.28 23.66 2.45
CA GLU A 952 -11.33 24.58 1.98
C GLU A 952 -11.04 26.04 2.37
N ASN A 953 -10.47 26.29 3.55
CA ASN A 953 -10.00 27.61 3.95
C ASN A 953 -8.90 28.11 3.00
N ALA A 954 -7.93 27.25 2.69
CA ALA A 954 -6.84 27.57 1.78
C ALA A 954 -7.33 27.89 0.35
N ILE A 955 -8.29 27.11 -0.16
CA ILE A 955 -8.94 27.37 -1.45
C ILE A 955 -9.69 28.70 -1.41
N THR A 956 -10.45 28.96 -0.35
CA THR A 956 -11.23 30.19 -0.18
C THR A 956 -10.33 31.43 -0.18
N VAL A 957 -9.24 31.41 0.60
CA VAL A 957 -8.28 32.53 0.63
C VAL A 957 -7.57 32.69 -0.70
N THR A 958 -7.21 31.59 -1.36
CA THR A 958 -6.62 31.61 -2.71
C THR A 958 -7.55 32.30 -3.72
N ILE A 959 -8.85 32.01 -3.67
CA ILE A 959 -9.84 32.61 -4.57
C ILE A 959 -10.03 34.10 -4.26
N ALA A 960 -10.24 34.44 -2.98
CA ALA A 960 -10.48 35.81 -2.55
C ALA A 960 -9.32 36.76 -2.91
N LEU A 961 -8.08 36.24 -2.90
CA LEU A 961 -6.87 36.98 -3.25
C LEU A 961 -6.54 37.00 -4.75
N GLU A 962 -7.34 36.35 -5.60
CA GLU A 962 -7.06 36.16 -7.03
C GLU A 962 -5.78 35.35 -7.34
N GLY A 963 -5.54 34.31 -6.55
CA GLY A 963 -4.32 33.50 -6.55
C GLY A 963 -3.98 32.77 -7.85
N SER A 964 -2.78 32.22 -7.90
CA SER A 964 -2.25 31.44 -9.03
C SER A 964 -2.97 30.10 -9.24
N THR A 965 -3.12 29.67 -10.49
CA THR A 965 -3.63 28.33 -10.86
C THR A 965 -2.72 27.21 -10.37
N ASN A 966 -1.42 27.47 -10.16
CA ASN A 966 -0.49 26.52 -9.55
C ASN A 966 -0.92 26.09 -8.13
N ALA A 967 -1.71 26.91 -7.43
CA ALA A 967 -2.23 26.55 -6.11
C ALA A 967 -3.11 25.29 -6.16
N VAL A 968 -3.81 25.04 -7.27
CA VAL A 968 -4.59 23.80 -7.47
C VAL A 968 -3.67 22.59 -7.38
N LEU A 969 -2.60 22.57 -8.17
CA LEU A 969 -1.63 21.48 -8.21
C LEU A 969 -0.95 21.26 -6.85
N HIS A 970 -0.62 22.37 -6.17
CA HIS A 970 0.13 22.35 -4.93
C HIS A 970 -0.72 21.93 -3.72
N LEU A 971 -1.96 22.40 -3.62
CA LEU A 971 -2.88 22.00 -2.55
C LEU A 971 -3.26 20.53 -2.67
N LEU A 972 -3.48 20.02 -3.90
CA LEU A 972 -3.69 18.58 -4.14
C LEU A 972 -2.49 17.74 -3.65
N ALA A 973 -1.26 18.20 -3.92
CA ALA A 973 -0.05 17.48 -3.50
C ALA A 973 0.15 17.50 -1.98
N ILE A 974 -0.11 18.63 -1.30
CA ILE A 974 -0.05 18.70 0.17
C ILE A 974 -1.15 17.84 0.79
N ALA A 975 -2.37 17.85 0.21
CA ALA A 975 -3.47 17.02 0.67
C ALA A 975 -3.15 15.52 0.54
N HIS A 976 -2.56 15.11 -0.60
CA HIS A 976 -2.07 13.75 -0.79
C HIS A 976 -1.04 13.35 0.29
N ALA A 977 -0.03 14.19 0.52
CA ALA A 977 0.99 13.95 1.54
C ALA A 977 0.41 13.87 2.97
N ALA A 978 -0.71 14.54 3.23
CA ALA A 978 -1.42 14.52 4.51
C ALA A 978 -2.46 13.40 4.62
N GLY A 979 -2.70 12.61 3.57
CA GLY A 979 -3.76 11.61 3.52
C GLY A 979 -5.18 12.20 3.50
N ILE A 980 -5.34 13.45 3.05
CA ILE A 980 -6.63 14.14 2.98
C ILE A 980 -7.20 14.07 1.55
N PRO A 981 -8.45 13.57 1.37
CA PRO A 981 -9.08 13.54 0.05
C PRO A 981 -9.42 14.96 -0.40
N LEU A 982 -8.77 15.40 -1.48
CA LEU A 982 -9.02 16.66 -2.17
C LEU A 982 -8.95 16.43 -3.67
N GLU A 983 -9.94 16.91 -4.41
CA GLU A 983 -10.06 16.73 -5.86
C GLU A 983 -10.25 18.06 -6.58
N LEU A 984 -10.10 18.08 -7.91
CA LEU A 984 -10.36 19.27 -8.72
C LEU A 984 -11.79 19.82 -8.50
N ASP A 985 -12.77 18.95 -8.31
CA ASP A 985 -14.17 19.35 -8.14
C ASP A 985 -14.40 20.13 -6.83
N ASP A 986 -13.53 20.00 -5.83
CA ASP A 986 -13.59 20.81 -4.61
C ASP A 986 -13.32 22.29 -4.88
N PHE A 987 -12.43 22.62 -5.81
CA PHE A 987 -12.18 24.01 -6.25
C PHE A 987 -13.41 24.60 -6.93
N THR A 988 -14.15 23.79 -7.69
CA THR A 988 -15.40 24.20 -8.32
C THR A 988 -16.49 24.44 -7.27
N ARG A 989 -16.63 23.52 -6.31
CA ARG A 989 -17.64 23.58 -5.24
C ARG A 989 -17.41 24.77 -4.31
N VAL A 990 -16.18 24.97 -3.84
CA VAL A 990 -15.81 26.11 -2.99
C VAL A 990 -15.90 27.41 -3.81
N GLY A 991 -15.38 27.42 -5.03
CA GLY A 991 -15.37 28.60 -5.89
C GLY A 991 -16.73 29.09 -6.37
N ALA A 992 -17.78 28.26 -6.29
CA ALA A 992 -19.15 28.68 -6.58
C ALA A 992 -19.70 29.71 -5.57
N ARG A 993 -19.17 29.74 -4.34
CA ARG A 993 -19.64 30.62 -3.25
C ARG A 993 -18.62 31.70 -2.86
N VAL A 994 -17.37 31.59 -3.29
CA VAL A 994 -16.30 32.52 -2.89
C VAL A 994 -16.05 33.55 -4.00
N PRO A 995 -16.22 34.86 -3.72
CA PRO A 995 -15.91 35.91 -4.68
C PRO A 995 -14.40 36.23 -4.72
N VAL A 996 -13.97 36.82 -5.84
CA VAL A 996 -12.65 37.46 -5.95
C VAL A 996 -12.75 38.88 -5.41
N LEU A 997 -11.93 39.20 -4.41
CA LEU A 997 -12.01 40.46 -3.68
C LEU A 997 -10.76 41.34 -3.84
N ALA A 998 -9.58 40.74 -3.99
CA ALA A 998 -8.33 41.48 -4.02
C ALA A 998 -7.92 41.91 -5.43
N ASP A 999 -7.67 43.20 -5.62
CA ASP A 999 -7.21 43.81 -6.87
C ASP A 999 -5.68 43.68 -7.00
N MET A 1000 -5.19 42.45 -7.20
CA MET A 1000 -3.77 42.13 -7.13
C MET A 1000 -3.19 41.83 -8.50
N ARG A 1001 -1.98 42.35 -8.78
CA ARG A 1001 -1.19 41.95 -9.94
C ARG A 1001 -1.03 40.43 -9.95
N PRO A 1002 -1.09 39.77 -11.11
CA PRO A 1002 -1.02 40.36 -12.45
C PRO A 1002 -2.33 40.82 -13.10
N ALA A 1003 -3.49 40.40 -12.60
CA ALA A 1003 -4.78 40.80 -13.17
C ALA A 1003 -5.19 42.20 -12.72
N GLY A 1004 -4.98 42.47 -11.43
CA GLY A 1004 -5.20 43.77 -10.80
C GLY A 1004 -4.00 44.71 -10.82
N VAL A 1005 -4.06 45.75 -9.99
CA VAL A 1005 -3.11 46.88 -10.01
C VAL A 1005 -2.10 46.83 -8.86
N TYR A 1006 -2.45 46.23 -7.72
CA TYR A 1006 -1.68 46.32 -6.49
C TYR A 1006 -0.73 45.13 -6.28
N SER A 1007 0.37 45.38 -5.56
CA SER A 1007 1.37 44.39 -5.17
C SER A 1007 1.17 43.93 -3.72
N MET A 1008 1.76 42.79 -3.35
CA MET A 1008 1.70 42.23 -2.00
C MET A 1008 2.23 43.22 -0.96
N SER A 1009 3.30 43.98 -1.27
CA SER A 1009 3.82 45.03 -0.38
C SER A 1009 2.78 46.11 -0.03
N GLU A 1010 1.87 46.42 -0.95
CA GLU A 1010 0.79 47.38 -0.71
C GLU A 1010 -0.33 46.77 0.12
N LEU A 1011 -0.65 45.47 -0.07
CA LEU A 1011 -1.59 44.75 0.78
C LEU A 1011 -1.07 44.65 2.23
N ILE A 1012 0.23 44.42 2.41
CA ILE A 1012 0.88 44.40 3.72
C ILE A 1012 0.73 45.76 4.42
N ALA A 1013 0.88 46.86 3.69
CA ALA A 1013 0.79 48.21 4.24
C ALA A 1013 -0.61 48.54 4.82
N ILE A 1014 -1.66 47.84 4.39
CA ILE A 1014 -3.03 48.02 4.91
C ILE A 1014 -3.46 46.95 5.91
N GLY A 1015 -2.60 45.99 6.26
CA GLY A 1015 -2.89 44.95 7.27
C GLY A 1015 -2.66 43.51 6.84
N GLY A 1016 -2.15 43.26 5.62
CA GLY A 1016 -1.88 41.91 5.14
C GLY A 1016 -3.17 41.14 4.80
N ILE A 1017 -3.17 39.82 5.01
CA ILE A 1017 -4.31 38.95 4.63
C ILE A 1017 -5.29 38.69 5.78
N GLN A 1018 -4.89 38.95 7.03
CA GLN A 1018 -5.72 38.59 8.18
C GLN A 1018 -7.07 39.33 8.26
N PRO A 1019 -7.17 40.64 7.94
CA PRO A 1019 -8.46 41.32 7.96
C PRO A 1019 -9.42 40.76 6.88
N LEU A 1020 -8.88 40.31 5.74
CA LEU A 1020 -9.64 39.59 4.72
C LEU A 1020 -10.14 38.25 5.27
N MET A 1021 -9.26 37.45 5.88
CA MET A 1021 -9.66 36.16 6.48
C MET A 1021 -10.73 36.34 7.56
N LYS A 1022 -10.62 37.36 8.42
CA LYS A 1022 -11.65 37.71 9.41
C LYS A 1022 -12.99 38.05 8.73
N THR A 1023 -12.96 38.82 7.64
CA THR A 1023 -14.16 39.14 6.86
C THR A 1023 -14.79 37.87 6.29
N LEU A 1024 -14.01 36.99 5.68
CA LEU A 1024 -14.49 35.72 5.11
C LEU A 1024 -15.05 34.78 6.19
N LEU A 1025 -14.45 34.74 7.39
CA LEU A 1025 -14.96 34.01 8.53
C LEU A 1025 -16.32 34.53 8.99
N ASN A 1026 -16.47 35.86 9.12
CA ASN A 1026 -17.74 36.49 9.50
C ASN A 1026 -18.88 36.24 8.50
N GLU A 1027 -18.54 36.09 7.22
CA GLU A 1027 -19.46 35.73 6.14
C GLU A 1027 -19.72 34.21 6.05
N GLY A 1028 -19.13 33.40 6.95
CA GLY A 1028 -19.30 31.95 6.98
C GLY A 1028 -18.61 31.21 5.83
N LEU A 1029 -17.60 31.82 5.21
CA LEU A 1029 -16.82 31.23 4.11
C LEU A 1029 -15.55 30.51 4.59
N LEU A 1030 -15.10 30.77 5.82
CA LEU A 1030 -14.01 30.03 6.46
C LEU A 1030 -14.52 29.19 7.64
N HIS A 1031 -13.88 28.03 7.83
CA HIS A 1031 -14.05 27.15 8.97
C HIS A 1031 -13.19 27.65 10.13
N GLY A 1032 -13.84 28.22 11.15
CA GLY A 1032 -13.16 28.87 12.27
C GLY A 1032 -12.49 27.91 13.26
N ASP A 1033 -12.99 26.67 13.37
CA ASP A 1033 -12.55 25.71 14.38
C ASP A 1033 -11.27 24.96 14.01
N CYS A 1034 -10.73 25.17 12.80
CA CYS A 1034 -9.48 24.56 12.37
C CYS A 1034 -8.31 24.97 13.29
N MET A 1035 -7.60 23.99 13.84
CA MET A 1035 -6.40 24.20 14.65
C MET A 1035 -5.26 24.78 13.80
N THR A 1036 -4.40 25.59 14.42
CA THR A 1036 -3.25 26.23 13.77
C THR A 1036 -1.96 26.00 14.56
N VAL A 1037 -0.82 26.33 13.95
CA VAL A 1037 0.52 26.28 14.59
C VAL A 1037 0.68 27.16 15.83
N THR A 1038 -0.30 28.01 16.16
CA THR A 1038 -0.31 28.77 17.42
C THR A 1038 -0.77 27.94 18.62
N GLY A 1039 -1.37 26.76 18.38
CA GLY A 1039 -2.12 26.00 19.38
C GLY A 1039 -3.53 26.54 19.65
N LYS A 1040 -4.00 27.47 18.81
CA LYS A 1040 -5.36 28.03 18.82
C LYS A 1040 -6.07 27.74 17.51
N THR A 1041 -7.38 27.83 17.53
CA THR A 1041 -8.23 27.77 16.33
C THR A 1041 -8.04 29.01 15.45
N LEU A 1042 -8.42 28.92 14.18
CA LEU A 1042 -8.38 30.04 13.24
C LEU A 1042 -9.23 31.22 13.73
N ALA A 1043 -10.42 30.95 14.26
CA ALA A 1043 -11.32 31.97 14.80
C ALA A 1043 -10.70 32.73 15.98
N GLU A 1044 -10.05 32.03 16.91
CA GLU A 1044 -9.37 32.65 18.06
C GLU A 1044 -8.22 33.56 17.62
N ASN A 1045 -7.49 33.17 16.57
CA ASN A 1045 -6.41 33.99 16.02
C ASN A 1045 -6.94 35.26 15.32
N LEU A 1046 -8.10 35.17 14.66
CA LEU A 1046 -8.69 36.28 13.92
C LEU A 1046 -9.55 37.23 14.79
N ALA A 1047 -9.97 36.81 15.99
CA ALA A 1047 -10.87 37.57 16.85
C ALA A 1047 -10.35 38.99 17.17
N GLY A 1048 -9.03 39.13 17.36
CA GLY A 1048 -8.38 40.40 17.70
C GLY A 1048 -7.88 41.21 16.50
N VAL A 1049 -8.04 40.73 15.27
CA VAL A 1049 -7.51 41.39 14.07
C VAL A 1049 -8.32 42.64 13.73
N ALA A 1050 -7.65 43.76 13.51
CA ALA A 1050 -8.30 45.02 13.11
C ALA A 1050 -8.84 44.93 11.68
N ASP A 1051 -9.94 45.63 11.40
CA ASP A 1051 -10.49 45.71 10.05
C ASP A 1051 -9.57 46.56 9.16
N TYR A 1052 -9.71 46.39 7.84
CA TYR A 1052 -8.97 47.22 6.88
C TYR A 1052 -9.31 48.71 7.03
N PRO A 1053 -8.37 49.64 6.74
CA PRO A 1053 -8.67 51.06 6.63
C PRO A 1053 -9.83 51.31 5.69
N SER A 1054 -10.83 52.13 6.06
CA SER A 1054 -12.08 52.26 5.30
C SER A 1054 -11.93 52.84 3.88
N ASP A 1055 -10.82 53.52 3.59
CA ASP A 1055 -10.52 54.19 2.33
C ASP A 1055 -9.58 53.38 1.40
N GLN A 1056 -9.10 52.21 1.84
CA GLN A 1056 -8.28 51.33 1.00
C GLN A 1056 -9.10 50.81 -0.21
N LYS A 1057 -8.40 50.53 -1.31
CA LYS A 1057 -9.02 50.12 -2.59
C LYS A 1057 -8.59 48.74 -3.08
N ILE A 1058 -7.71 48.08 -2.34
CA ILE A 1058 -7.08 46.81 -2.70
C ILE A 1058 -8.07 45.65 -2.50
N ILE A 1059 -8.69 45.54 -1.31
CA ILE A 1059 -9.69 44.54 -1.01
C ILE A 1059 -11.08 45.13 -1.21
N ARG A 1060 -11.82 44.62 -2.18
CA ARG A 1060 -13.19 45.03 -2.47
C ARG A 1060 -14.16 44.49 -1.41
N PRO A 1061 -15.25 45.21 -1.10
CA PRO A 1061 -16.27 44.70 -0.19
C PRO A 1061 -17.08 43.56 -0.83
N MET A 1062 -17.64 42.67 0.00
CA MET A 1062 -18.42 41.49 -0.43
C MET A 1062 -19.59 41.82 -1.37
N ASN A 1063 -20.20 43.00 -1.23
CA ASN A 1063 -21.32 43.45 -2.06
C ASN A 1063 -20.91 44.10 -3.39
N ASN A 1064 -19.61 44.32 -3.61
CA ASN A 1064 -19.06 44.87 -4.85
C ASN A 1064 -17.70 44.21 -5.17
N PRO A 1065 -17.68 42.87 -5.30
CA PRO A 1065 -16.46 42.12 -5.56
C PRO A 1065 -15.94 42.39 -6.98
N ILE A 1066 -14.68 42.02 -7.25
CA ILE A 1066 -14.13 42.08 -8.61
C ILE A 1066 -14.86 41.08 -9.49
N LYS A 1067 -15.00 39.85 -8.98
CA LYS A 1067 -15.76 38.76 -9.60
C LYS A 1067 -16.59 38.07 -8.53
N LYS A 1068 -17.86 37.80 -8.83
CA LYS A 1068 -18.84 37.23 -7.86
C LYS A 1068 -18.54 35.78 -7.47
N ASP A 1069 -17.73 35.10 -8.26
CA ASP A 1069 -17.38 33.69 -8.21
C ASP A 1069 -15.90 33.51 -8.58
N SER A 1070 -15.37 32.30 -8.38
CA SER A 1070 -13.94 32.00 -8.56
C SER A 1070 -13.39 32.35 -9.94
N HIS A 1071 -12.19 32.92 -9.98
CA HIS A 1071 -11.39 33.04 -11.21
C HIS A 1071 -10.70 31.72 -11.59
N LEU A 1072 -10.52 30.80 -10.65
CA LEU A 1072 -10.05 29.44 -10.91
C LEU A 1072 -11.23 28.61 -11.41
N VAL A 1073 -11.24 28.30 -12.71
CA VAL A 1073 -12.27 27.50 -13.36
C VAL A 1073 -11.69 26.15 -13.75
N ILE A 1074 -12.28 25.09 -13.22
CA ILE A 1074 -11.98 23.72 -13.63
C ILE A 1074 -12.82 23.41 -14.87
N LEU A 1075 -12.16 23.07 -15.96
CA LEU A 1075 -12.80 22.72 -17.23
C LEU A 1075 -12.75 21.20 -17.41
N ARG A 1076 -13.85 20.60 -17.87
CA ARG A 1076 -13.92 19.19 -18.27
C ARG A 1076 -14.40 19.05 -19.72
N GLY A 1077 -14.34 17.87 -20.31
CA GLY A 1077 -14.86 17.64 -21.66
C GLY A 1077 -14.03 16.62 -22.39
N ASN A 1078 -14.35 16.34 -23.65
CA ASN A 1078 -13.64 15.32 -24.42
C ASN A 1078 -12.16 15.68 -24.65
N LEU A 1079 -11.78 16.96 -24.63
CA LEU A 1079 -10.37 17.36 -24.73
C LEU A 1079 -9.59 17.23 -23.41
N ALA A 1080 -10.28 17.36 -22.27
CA ALA A 1080 -9.69 17.29 -20.93
C ALA A 1080 -10.58 16.43 -19.99
N PRO A 1081 -10.64 15.10 -20.21
CA PRO A 1081 -11.60 14.25 -19.51
C PRO A 1081 -11.31 14.17 -17.99
N GLU A 1082 -10.03 14.19 -17.59
CA GLU A 1082 -9.66 14.23 -16.17
C GLU A 1082 -9.69 15.64 -15.57
N GLY A 1083 -9.68 16.66 -16.44
CA GLY A 1083 -9.80 18.07 -16.07
C GLY A 1083 -8.69 18.95 -16.66
N ALA A 1084 -8.93 20.26 -16.63
CA ALA A 1084 -7.98 21.32 -16.91
C ALA A 1084 -8.25 22.52 -16.01
N VAL A 1085 -7.27 23.40 -15.84
CA VAL A 1085 -7.39 24.59 -14.99
C VAL A 1085 -7.21 25.84 -15.82
N ALA A 1086 -8.20 26.72 -15.78
CA ALA A 1086 -8.17 28.03 -16.42
C ALA A 1086 -8.25 29.14 -15.38
N LYS A 1087 -7.57 30.26 -15.66
CA LYS A 1087 -7.79 31.51 -14.93
C LYS A 1087 -8.72 32.41 -15.77
N ILE A 1088 -9.96 32.55 -15.33
CA ILE A 1088 -10.99 33.36 -15.98
C ILE A 1088 -11.29 34.58 -15.11
N THR A 1089 -10.70 35.72 -15.47
CA THR A 1089 -10.88 37.00 -14.77
C THR A 1089 -12.20 37.68 -15.12
N GLY A 1090 -12.78 37.34 -16.29
CA GLY A 1090 -14.00 37.95 -16.81
C GLY A 1090 -13.77 39.12 -17.77
N HIS A 1091 -12.52 39.51 -18.02
CA HIS A 1091 -12.17 40.50 -19.04
C HIS A 1091 -12.15 39.92 -20.46
N GLU A 1092 -11.74 38.66 -20.58
CA GLU A 1092 -11.62 37.91 -21.83
C GLU A 1092 -12.96 37.38 -22.39
N GLY A 1093 -14.06 37.50 -21.63
CA GLY A 1093 -15.34 36.88 -21.96
C GLY A 1093 -15.52 35.50 -21.33
N LEU A 1094 -16.60 34.81 -21.69
CA LEU A 1094 -16.98 33.51 -21.08
C LEU A 1094 -16.92 32.33 -22.05
N ASN A 1095 -16.79 32.58 -23.36
CA ASN A 1095 -16.73 31.54 -24.38
C ASN A 1095 -15.77 31.94 -25.50
N PHE A 1096 -14.95 30.99 -25.95
CA PHE A 1096 -14.07 31.13 -27.10
C PHE A 1096 -14.16 29.90 -28.00
N THR A 1097 -14.41 30.11 -29.29
CA THR A 1097 -14.34 29.05 -30.32
C THR A 1097 -13.34 29.44 -31.39
N GLY A 1098 -12.38 28.57 -31.66
CA GLY A 1098 -11.33 28.83 -32.66
C GLY A 1098 -10.78 27.56 -33.29
N LYS A 1099 -9.82 27.73 -34.19
CA LYS A 1099 -9.15 26.61 -34.89
C LYS A 1099 -7.83 26.25 -34.21
N ALA A 1100 -7.60 24.97 -34.00
CA ALA A 1100 -6.39 24.47 -33.38
C ALA A 1100 -5.13 24.79 -34.21
N ARG A 1101 -4.09 25.25 -33.52
CA ARG A 1101 -2.71 25.38 -34.02
C ARG A 1101 -1.79 24.65 -33.07
N CYS A 1102 -1.29 23.50 -33.48
CA CYS A 1102 -0.62 22.53 -32.63
C CYS A 1102 0.90 22.65 -32.71
N PHE A 1103 1.53 22.82 -31.55
CA PHE A 1103 2.97 22.92 -31.40
C PHE A 1103 3.48 21.90 -30.39
N HIS A 1104 4.57 21.22 -30.74
CA HIS A 1104 5.23 20.26 -29.85
C HIS A 1104 6.36 20.98 -29.13
N GLY A 1105 6.07 21.40 -27.90
CA GLY A 1105 6.98 22.17 -27.06
C GLY A 1105 6.87 23.70 -27.18
N GLU A 1106 7.24 24.40 -26.09
CA GLU A 1106 7.24 25.85 -25.95
C GLU A 1106 8.00 26.55 -27.08
N GLU A 1107 9.16 26.01 -27.48
CA GLU A 1107 10.05 26.63 -28.46
C GLU A 1107 9.39 26.74 -29.85
N ALA A 1108 8.66 25.71 -30.27
CA ALA A 1108 7.93 25.72 -31.54
C ALA A 1108 6.75 26.68 -31.51
N GLY A 1109 6.00 26.70 -30.39
CA GLY A 1109 4.89 27.63 -30.20
C GLY A 1109 5.37 29.08 -30.19
N MET A 1110 6.46 29.37 -29.48
CA MET A 1110 7.05 30.70 -29.43
C MET A 1110 7.51 31.18 -30.81
N ALA A 1111 8.20 30.34 -31.59
CA ALA A 1111 8.63 30.70 -32.95
C ALA A 1111 7.43 31.08 -33.84
N ALA A 1112 6.35 30.31 -33.80
CA ALA A 1112 5.13 30.55 -34.57
C ALA A 1112 4.34 31.80 -34.10
N ILE A 1113 4.41 32.13 -32.81
CA ILE A 1113 3.86 33.38 -32.29
C ILE A 1113 4.68 34.57 -32.79
N MET A 1114 6.01 34.44 -32.85
CA MET A 1114 6.90 35.54 -33.24
C MET A 1114 6.90 35.80 -34.76
N ASP A 1115 6.82 34.76 -35.59
CA ASP A 1115 6.88 34.90 -37.05
C ASP A 1115 5.53 35.26 -37.71
N GLY A 1116 4.46 35.32 -36.92
CA GLY A 1116 3.12 35.68 -37.39
C GLY A 1116 2.26 34.52 -37.87
N THR A 1117 2.71 33.27 -37.72
CA THR A 1117 1.91 32.07 -38.03
C THR A 1117 0.63 32.01 -37.19
N VAL A 1118 0.71 32.39 -35.91
CA VAL A 1118 -0.47 32.54 -35.05
C VAL A 1118 -1.25 33.80 -35.39
N GLN A 1119 -2.55 33.65 -35.62
CA GLN A 1119 -3.50 34.69 -36.02
C GLN A 1119 -4.71 34.78 -35.07
N ALA A 1120 -5.45 35.89 -35.15
CA ALA A 1120 -6.73 36.05 -34.44
C ALA A 1120 -7.72 34.91 -34.81
N GLY A 1121 -8.37 34.34 -33.80
CA GLY A 1121 -9.30 33.20 -33.91
C GLY A 1121 -8.63 31.82 -33.79
N ASP A 1122 -7.31 31.75 -33.58
CA ASP A 1122 -6.63 30.49 -33.34
C ASP A 1122 -6.78 30.03 -31.86
N VAL A 1123 -6.81 28.71 -31.65
CA VAL A 1123 -6.58 28.04 -30.36
C VAL A 1123 -5.19 27.44 -30.43
N VAL A 1124 -4.23 28.10 -29.79
CA VAL A 1124 -2.82 27.70 -29.78
C VAL A 1124 -2.62 26.59 -28.75
N ILE A 1125 -2.27 25.40 -29.23
CA ILE A 1125 -2.03 24.21 -28.41
C ILE A 1125 -0.54 23.98 -28.30
N ILE A 1126 0.01 24.13 -27.11
CA ILE A 1126 1.40 23.77 -26.81
C ILE A 1126 1.37 22.48 -26.00
N ARG A 1127 1.79 21.36 -26.60
CA ARG A 1127 1.67 20.03 -25.99
C ARG A 1127 3.01 19.32 -25.83
N TYR A 1128 2.99 18.22 -25.07
CA TYR A 1128 4.18 17.54 -24.56
C TYR A 1128 4.96 18.42 -23.58
N GLU A 1129 4.23 19.23 -22.80
CA GLU A 1129 4.75 20.08 -21.74
C GLU A 1129 4.26 19.66 -20.35
N GLY A 1130 3.52 18.56 -20.25
CA GLY A 1130 2.99 18.00 -19.02
C GLY A 1130 4.05 17.40 -18.07
N PRO A 1131 3.63 16.77 -16.96
CA PRO A 1131 4.54 16.19 -15.98
C PRO A 1131 5.62 15.27 -16.57
N LYS A 1132 5.25 14.37 -17.50
CA LYS A 1132 6.18 13.42 -18.12
C LYS A 1132 6.70 13.90 -19.47
N GLY A 1133 5.83 14.50 -20.28
CA GLY A 1133 6.13 14.99 -21.62
C GLY A 1133 7.12 16.16 -21.60
N GLY A 1134 6.90 17.06 -20.63
CA GLY A 1134 7.76 18.19 -20.33
C GLY A 1134 9.20 17.77 -20.35
N PRO A 1135 9.75 16.98 -19.40
CA PRO A 1135 9.17 16.62 -18.11
C PRO A 1135 9.25 17.78 -17.13
N GLY A 1136 8.53 17.68 -16.01
CA GLY A 1136 8.50 18.70 -14.98
C GLY A 1136 7.45 19.79 -15.19
N MET A 1137 6.48 19.54 -16.06
CA MET A 1137 5.29 20.39 -16.26
C MET A 1137 5.65 21.88 -16.37
N ARG A 1138 6.33 22.29 -17.44
CA ARG A 1138 6.96 23.62 -17.53
C ARG A 1138 5.95 24.74 -17.32
N GLU A 1139 6.38 25.82 -16.65
CA GLU A 1139 5.62 27.06 -16.57
C GLU A 1139 6.04 28.03 -17.66
N MET A 1140 5.16 28.21 -18.64
CA MET A 1140 5.40 29.02 -19.83
C MET A 1140 4.83 30.42 -19.63
N LEU A 1141 5.73 31.41 -19.55
CA LEU A 1141 5.37 32.83 -19.54
C LEU A 1141 5.64 33.49 -20.90
N SER A 1142 6.69 33.06 -21.60
CA SER A 1142 7.14 33.61 -22.87
C SER A 1142 6.03 33.63 -23.95
N PRO A 1143 5.31 32.52 -24.21
CA PRO A 1143 4.23 32.50 -25.21
C PRO A 1143 3.10 33.48 -24.87
N THR A 1144 2.68 33.53 -23.60
CA THR A 1144 1.61 34.44 -23.17
C THR A 1144 2.01 35.91 -23.29
N SER A 1145 3.25 36.24 -22.94
CA SER A 1145 3.79 37.61 -23.03
C SER A 1145 3.95 38.04 -24.50
N ALA A 1146 4.34 37.12 -25.38
CA ALA A 1146 4.47 37.39 -26.81
C ALA A 1146 3.12 37.63 -27.48
N ILE A 1147 2.09 36.84 -27.13
CA ILE A 1147 0.71 37.06 -27.59
C ILE A 1147 0.21 38.45 -27.16
N ASN A 1148 0.43 38.82 -25.89
CA ASN A 1148 0.06 40.14 -25.38
C ASN A 1148 0.84 41.27 -26.08
N GLY A 1149 2.16 41.12 -26.24
CA GLY A 1149 3.01 42.09 -26.93
C GLY A 1149 2.64 42.32 -28.40
N ARG A 1150 2.01 41.32 -29.05
CA ARG A 1150 1.44 41.43 -30.41
C ARG A 1150 0.00 41.94 -30.43
N GLY A 1151 -0.63 42.15 -29.27
CA GLY A 1151 -2.00 42.63 -29.15
C GLY A 1151 -3.06 41.58 -29.51
N LEU A 1152 -2.76 40.28 -29.35
CA LEU A 1152 -3.67 39.17 -29.70
C LEU A 1152 -4.35 38.52 -28.48
N SER A 1153 -4.19 39.08 -27.28
CA SER A 1153 -4.67 38.48 -26.02
C SER A 1153 -6.17 38.20 -25.97
N ASP A 1154 -6.98 39.05 -26.61
CA ASP A 1154 -8.46 38.89 -26.61
C ASP A 1154 -8.95 38.03 -27.79
N ASP A 1155 -8.07 37.76 -28.76
CA ASP A 1155 -8.41 37.12 -30.03
C ASP A 1155 -7.90 35.67 -30.14
N VAL A 1156 -7.11 35.20 -29.17
CA VAL A 1156 -6.46 33.86 -29.20
C VAL A 1156 -6.65 33.17 -27.85
N ALA A 1157 -6.92 31.86 -27.89
CA ALA A 1157 -6.86 31.00 -26.70
C ALA A 1157 -5.56 30.20 -26.67
N LEU A 1158 -4.99 30.01 -25.48
CA LEU A 1158 -3.80 29.20 -25.22
C LEU A 1158 -4.18 27.96 -24.40
N LEU A 1159 -3.78 26.79 -24.88
CA LEU A 1159 -4.11 25.51 -24.26
C LEU A 1159 -2.85 24.63 -24.14
N THR A 1160 -2.63 24.02 -22.98
CA THR A 1160 -1.45 23.16 -22.75
C THR A 1160 -1.68 22.07 -21.71
N ASP A 1161 -0.98 20.95 -21.85
CA ASP A 1161 -0.80 19.94 -20.81
C ASP A 1161 0.25 20.36 -19.75
N GLY A 1162 1.05 21.39 -20.03
CA GLY A 1162 1.93 22.06 -19.08
C GLY A 1162 1.23 23.11 -18.21
N ARG A 1163 1.94 24.18 -17.85
CA ARG A 1163 1.43 25.29 -17.04
C ARG A 1163 1.68 26.62 -17.74
N PHE A 1164 0.76 27.56 -17.60
CA PHE A 1164 1.00 28.94 -17.99
C PHE A 1164 1.20 29.80 -16.75
N SER A 1165 2.11 30.77 -16.85
CA SER A 1165 2.31 31.70 -15.75
C SER A 1165 1.16 32.70 -15.67
N GLY A 1166 0.75 33.05 -14.45
CA GLY A 1166 -0.45 33.84 -14.18
C GLY A 1166 -0.45 35.27 -14.74
N GLY A 1167 0.64 35.73 -15.36
CA GLY A 1167 0.83 37.08 -15.94
C GLY A 1167 0.01 37.38 -17.19
N SER A 1168 -0.96 36.55 -17.56
CA SER A 1168 -1.57 36.55 -18.89
C SER A 1168 -3.00 37.10 -18.89
N ARG A 1169 -3.34 37.80 -19.98
CA ARG A 1169 -4.70 38.24 -20.32
C ARG A 1169 -5.21 37.35 -21.46
N GLY A 1170 -6.46 36.91 -21.40
CA GLY A 1170 -7.06 36.02 -22.41
C GLY A 1170 -7.46 34.65 -21.87
N PHE A 1171 -7.95 33.77 -22.75
CA PHE A 1171 -8.28 32.39 -22.42
C PHE A 1171 -7.01 31.54 -22.32
N VAL A 1172 -6.54 31.33 -21.09
CA VAL A 1172 -5.30 30.58 -20.81
C VAL A 1172 -5.62 29.36 -19.97
N ILE A 1173 -5.50 28.19 -20.59
CA ILE A 1173 -5.89 26.88 -20.04
C ILE A 1173 -4.63 26.01 -19.92
N GLY A 1174 -4.28 25.68 -18.68
CA GLY A 1174 -3.20 24.74 -18.37
C GLY A 1174 -3.73 23.44 -17.78
N HIS A 1175 -2.81 22.55 -17.45
CA HIS A 1175 -3.11 21.30 -16.74
C HIS A 1175 -4.08 20.40 -17.51
N VAL A 1176 -4.11 20.48 -18.84
CA VAL A 1176 -4.98 19.62 -19.64
C VAL A 1176 -4.57 18.17 -19.44
N THR A 1177 -5.54 17.38 -18.97
CA THR A 1177 -5.29 16.04 -18.47
C THR A 1177 -6.28 15.03 -19.07
N PRO A 1178 -5.84 13.83 -19.53
CA PRO A 1178 -4.46 13.32 -19.54
C PRO A 1178 -3.50 14.12 -20.44
N GLU A 1179 -2.21 14.16 -20.07
CA GLU A 1179 -1.19 14.87 -20.85
C GLU A 1179 -0.91 14.20 -22.20
N ALA A 1180 -0.29 14.93 -23.14
CA ALA A 1180 -0.05 14.41 -24.49
C ALA A 1180 0.92 13.22 -24.50
N PHE A 1181 1.89 13.18 -23.58
CA PHE A 1181 2.88 12.10 -23.50
C PHE A 1181 2.25 10.74 -23.12
N GLU A 1182 1.12 10.76 -22.43
CA GLU A 1182 0.35 9.57 -22.09
C GLU A 1182 -0.74 9.24 -23.12
N GLY A 1183 -0.78 9.95 -24.24
CA GLY A 1183 -1.76 9.72 -25.30
C GLY A 1183 -3.14 10.30 -24.97
N GLY A 1184 -3.21 11.30 -24.09
CA GLY A 1184 -4.45 12.02 -23.81
C GLY A 1184 -5.01 12.72 -25.06
N PRO A 1185 -6.29 13.13 -25.06
CA PRO A 1185 -6.94 13.73 -26.24
C PRO A 1185 -6.20 14.92 -26.86
N ILE A 1186 -5.50 15.72 -26.05
CA ILE A 1186 -4.64 16.82 -26.52
C ILE A 1186 -3.50 16.36 -27.46
N ALA A 1187 -3.04 15.10 -27.37
CA ALA A 1187 -2.07 14.50 -28.28
C ALA A 1187 -2.63 14.25 -29.69
N LEU A 1188 -3.96 14.14 -29.79
CA LEU A 1188 -4.70 13.72 -30.99
C LEU A 1188 -5.29 14.90 -31.77
N VAL A 1189 -5.16 16.12 -31.26
CA VAL A 1189 -5.59 17.32 -31.98
C VAL A 1189 -4.68 17.55 -33.20
N GLU A 1190 -5.29 17.90 -34.32
CA GLU A 1190 -4.62 18.29 -35.56
C GLU A 1190 -4.93 19.76 -35.90
N ASP A 1191 -4.04 20.38 -36.68
CA ASP A 1191 -4.22 21.75 -37.15
C ASP A 1191 -5.54 21.92 -37.91
N GLY A 1192 -6.31 22.94 -37.51
CA GLY A 1192 -7.60 23.26 -38.11
C GLY A 1192 -8.82 22.62 -37.44
N ASP A 1193 -8.63 21.67 -36.53
CA ASP A 1193 -9.72 21.16 -35.68
C ASP A 1193 -10.38 22.32 -34.92
N GLN A 1194 -11.70 22.27 -34.76
CA GLN A 1194 -12.40 23.32 -34.02
C GLN A 1194 -12.45 22.97 -32.54
N ILE A 1195 -12.09 23.92 -31.67
CA ILE A 1195 -12.14 23.78 -30.22
C ILE A 1195 -13.01 24.88 -29.63
N THR A 1196 -13.80 24.53 -28.62
CA THR A 1196 -14.59 25.48 -27.83
C THR A 1196 -14.20 25.39 -26.36
N VAL A 1197 -13.86 26.53 -25.77
CA VAL A 1197 -13.67 26.71 -24.33
C VAL A 1197 -14.85 27.51 -23.82
N ASP A 1198 -15.64 26.92 -22.94
CA ASP A 1198 -16.81 27.54 -22.33
C ASP A 1198 -16.65 27.56 -20.81
N ALA A 1199 -16.44 28.76 -20.26
CA ALA A 1199 -16.26 28.97 -18.83
C ALA A 1199 -17.57 28.92 -18.04
N GLU A 1200 -18.73 29.12 -18.67
CA GLU A 1200 -20.04 29.00 -18.03
C GLU A 1200 -20.44 27.54 -17.90
N ALA A 1201 -20.36 26.79 -19.00
CA ALA A 1201 -20.59 25.34 -19.02
C ALA A 1201 -19.45 24.58 -18.32
N LYS A 1202 -18.31 25.23 -18.09
CA LYS A 1202 -17.07 24.66 -17.54
C LYS A 1202 -16.55 23.51 -18.41
N THR A 1203 -16.62 23.72 -19.73
CA THR A 1203 -16.26 22.70 -20.71
C THR A 1203 -15.14 23.12 -21.64
N VAL A 1204 -14.33 22.15 -22.07
CA VAL A 1204 -13.42 22.26 -23.21
C VAL A 1204 -13.70 21.12 -24.19
N ILE A 1205 -14.24 21.48 -25.35
CA ILE A 1205 -14.75 20.54 -26.36
C ILE A 1205 -13.92 20.61 -27.62
N LEU A 1206 -13.42 19.46 -28.05
CA LEU A 1206 -12.85 19.23 -29.38
C LEU A 1206 -13.96 18.74 -30.31
N HIS A 1207 -14.25 19.49 -31.37
CA HIS A 1207 -15.33 19.18 -32.32
C HIS A 1207 -14.85 18.21 -33.41
N VAL A 1208 -14.49 17.00 -32.97
CA VAL A 1208 -14.09 15.87 -33.81
C VAL A 1208 -14.88 14.66 -33.35
N ASP A 1209 -15.39 13.85 -34.30
CA ASP A 1209 -16.16 12.66 -33.97
C ASP A 1209 -15.29 11.54 -33.36
N ASP A 1210 -15.90 10.69 -32.55
CA ASP A 1210 -15.21 9.63 -31.82
C ASP A 1210 -14.48 8.64 -32.74
N ALA A 1211 -15.01 8.35 -33.93
CA ALA A 1211 -14.36 7.43 -34.87
C ALA A 1211 -13.06 8.03 -35.44
N THR A 1212 -13.05 9.33 -35.73
CA THR A 1212 -11.84 10.05 -36.11
C THR A 1212 -10.82 10.08 -34.97
N LEU A 1213 -11.25 10.33 -33.72
CA LEU A 1213 -10.36 10.33 -32.56
C LEU A 1213 -9.76 8.96 -32.28
N GLU A 1214 -10.54 7.88 -32.31
CA GLU A 1214 -10.03 6.51 -32.15
C GLU A 1214 -9.05 6.14 -33.26
N LYS A 1215 -9.31 6.55 -34.50
CA LYS A 1215 -8.35 6.37 -35.59
C LYS A 1215 -7.04 7.09 -35.29
N ARG A 1216 -7.08 8.37 -34.90
CA ARG A 1216 -5.88 9.13 -34.54
C ARG A 1216 -5.14 8.49 -33.35
N LYS A 1217 -5.87 8.00 -32.35
CA LYS A 1217 -5.31 7.30 -31.17
C LYS A 1217 -4.58 6.01 -31.55
N SER A 1218 -5.15 5.20 -32.46
CA SER A 1218 -4.50 3.98 -32.96
C SER A 1218 -3.23 4.24 -33.77
N GLN A 1219 -3.10 5.45 -34.33
CA GLN A 1219 -1.93 5.90 -35.09
C GLN A 1219 -0.92 6.66 -34.23
N TRP A 1220 -1.32 7.08 -33.02
CA TRP A 1220 -0.45 7.83 -32.13
C TRP A 1220 0.66 6.95 -31.58
N GLN A 1221 1.89 7.46 -31.63
CA GLN A 1221 3.06 6.82 -31.06
C GLN A 1221 3.60 7.70 -29.95
N ARG A 1222 3.80 7.11 -28.77
CA ARG A 1222 4.42 7.80 -27.64
C ARG A 1222 5.80 8.34 -28.05
N PRO A 1223 6.08 9.64 -27.88
CA PRO A 1223 7.41 10.18 -28.13
C PRO A 1223 8.47 9.54 -27.24
N ALA A 1224 9.73 9.57 -27.68
CA ALA A 1224 10.85 9.16 -26.84
C ALA A 1224 10.94 10.05 -25.58
N PRO A 1225 11.28 9.50 -24.40
CA PRO A 1225 11.51 10.29 -23.20
C PRO A 1225 12.59 11.36 -23.44
N TYR A 1226 12.39 12.56 -22.90
CA TYR A 1226 13.35 13.66 -23.03
C TYR A 1226 14.75 13.30 -22.49
N THR A 1227 14.81 12.55 -21.39
CA THR A 1227 16.04 12.02 -20.82
C THR A 1227 15.80 10.66 -20.18
N THR A 1228 16.79 9.79 -20.23
CA THR A 1228 16.76 8.44 -19.64
C THR A 1228 17.55 8.35 -18.33
N ARG A 1229 18.18 9.45 -17.87
CA ARG A 1229 18.98 9.51 -16.64
C ARG A 1229 18.76 10.82 -15.88
N GLY A 1230 19.13 10.82 -14.60
CA GLY A 1230 19.09 12.00 -13.73
C GLY A 1230 17.72 12.30 -13.13
N THR A 1231 17.60 13.45 -12.44
CA THR A 1231 16.39 13.83 -11.68
C THR A 1231 15.14 13.87 -12.53
N LEU A 1232 15.19 14.43 -13.75
CA LEU A 1232 14.01 14.48 -14.62
C LEU A 1232 13.56 13.10 -15.11
N ALA A 1233 14.48 12.15 -15.31
CA ALA A 1233 14.11 10.79 -15.67
C ALA A 1233 13.43 10.06 -14.50
N LYS A 1234 13.92 10.27 -13.26
CA LYS A 1234 13.26 9.75 -12.05
C LYS A 1234 11.87 10.37 -11.88
N TYR A 1235 11.78 11.69 -12.00
CA TYR A 1235 10.52 12.42 -11.93
C TYR A 1235 9.52 11.91 -12.96
N ALA A 1236 9.87 11.88 -14.25
CA ALA A 1236 8.97 11.42 -15.32
C ALA A 1236 8.51 9.96 -15.15
N LYS A 1237 9.32 9.11 -14.48
CA LYS A 1237 8.96 7.72 -14.20
C LYS A 1237 7.92 7.59 -13.08
N LEU A 1238 8.03 8.43 -12.05
CA LEU A 1238 7.24 8.32 -10.81
C LEU A 1238 6.04 9.26 -10.76
N VAL A 1239 6.08 10.36 -11.50
CA VAL A 1239 5.12 11.44 -11.38
C VAL A 1239 3.72 11.01 -11.83
N THR A 1240 2.73 11.40 -11.04
CA THR A 1240 1.32 11.24 -11.34
C THR A 1240 0.77 12.33 -12.25
N SER A 1241 -0.51 12.22 -12.58
CA SER A 1241 -1.24 13.19 -13.37
C SER A 1241 -1.33 14.57 -12.67
N ALA A 1242 -1.46 15.65 -13.46
CA ALA A 1242 -1.66 16.99 -12.91
C ALA A 1242 -2.99 17.12 -12.14
N SER A 1243 -4.01 16.36 -12.53
CA SER A 1243 -5.29 16.23 -11.82
C SER A 1243 -5.13 15.66 -10.40
N GLU A 1244 -4.01 15.00 -10.13
CA GLU A 1244 -3.66 14.36 -8.85
C GLU A 1244 -2.53 15.11 -8.12
N GLY A 1245 -2.22 16.34 -8.52
CA GLY A 1245 -1.17 17.15 -7.90
C GLY A 1245 0.26 16.90 -8.41
N ALA A 1246 0.43 16.03 -9.42
CA ALA A 1246 1.71 15.62 -9.99
C ALA A 1246 2.73 15.17 -8.91
N VAL A 1247 2.27 14.36 -7.96
CA VAL A 1247 3.08 13.78 -6.86
C VAL A 1247 3.95 12.64 -7.37
N THR A 1248 5.01 12.26 -6.65
CA THR A 1248 5.94 11.18 -7.09
C THR A 1248 5.95 9.96 -6.18
N ASP A 1249 5.07 9.91 -5.18
CA ASP A 1249 5.03 8.89 -4.14
C ASP A 1249 3.70 8.13 -4.06
N LYS A 1250 2.77 8.34 -5.00
CA LYS A 1250 1.44 7.69 -4.99
C LYS A 1250 1.47 6.20 -5.38
N TYR A 1251 2.37 5.80 -6.28
CA TYR A 1251 2.44 4.45 -6.87
C TYR A 1251 3.74 3.73 -6.49
N LEU A 1252 4.16 3.86 -5.22
CA LEU A 1252 5.33 3.18 -4.67
C LEU A 1252 4.91 1.83 -4.07
N ASP A 1253 4.63 0.85 -4.93
CA ASP A 1253 4.44 -0.57 -4.55
C ASP A 1253 5.76 -1.34 -4.61
#